data_AF-A0A836L950-F1
#
_entry.id   AF-A0A836L950-F1
#
_cell.length_a   1.000
_cell.length_b   1.000
_cell.length_c   1.000
_cell.angle_alpha   90.00
_cell.angle_beta   90.00
_cell.angle_gamma   90.00
#
_symmetry.space_group_name_H-M   'P 1'
#
loop_
_entity.id
_entity.type
_entity.pdbx_description
1 polymer ?
#
loop_
_entity_poly.entity_id
_entity_poly.type
_entity_poly.pdbx_seq_one_letter_code
_entity_poly.pdbx_strand_id
1 'polypeptide(L)'
;MLRFPKQVSAAQSTSLIALCGSCCCVSSTPPRMQLQHRDRVLGSHGAGLVNHESMATMQINPNFSRAQNAAPAADVFRTKVHEGLGTSDNDPYVRTLPNQESCPPESSVLRSAALTAPTLEERQSLDKKWGTLQYWLGDQYPRLPLFVEQLLVKDALPVSPAAEAMVQSFAAEVIPAMAGQAGAGAKEKLEALWKQAVQAYGGLNTAHIFDRAVFERELATLHARYEADMSALSPREDGMLALEVLRRKVIAKRNSFLRDGLLPLLLDNQYFGYGDGVWRVFFDSVAAHKSDLFSSANSPVSATLGFTWEALMMEDVVRTPAMTAPVALYLLLVSISASRSRAPAELKAASAHLDMGIGPAEQHVAPATLTTLDPILKRRFAVEAVKRLLGEMKGCARLTKALRAAKLYDSSRDAALCEAMLDDRQLLLADVEGIVDRFDSTAEVKSLMNSLMSGTDSNIKAHICNVFQISGIERRSHQRVDWDAAMAAVDWAHRWREHTRALLSDPATLEAVYRLLKNATGAKHAAKRLFSEEYASEVEATLHRRRERAAARVARVEQLVRDLTTYERVDSTLNVLREAGVSLQELESAASAAVQQRTVRRPQVDNGVLDLVLDAIRQRHPSWGKSGVLPPSDSQASKSPLWYLECMTRIYIRLSYVPQAAAALLAQRTRRRLGPVGMESTQFNVPTEMGMVEQYDNLQYKRYDWQGWYQRMVDIHNRNVSVKCRLDDLKRLDACGNPFVELQAERRLRILADDRVGMGVLKLDSDKYEDQSDNITHGSIKLSELLADARKAHLGKEYWPSVEVKVRRPSGQSKTYYSVLDDARIESKSKELYEKYREAKKRSLFVTPMDLWLDVKGMQVRKTAETADAQGYTVDTLHDAMDSDREGKE
;
A
#
# COMPACT_ATOMS: atom_id res chain seq x y z
N MET A 1 10.81 -27.56 -16.63
CA MET A 1 12.06 -27.42 -17.40
C MET A 1 11.70 -27.23 -18.86
N LEU A 2 11.80 -26.02 -19.41
CA LEU A 2 11.46 -25.73 -20.81
C LEU A 2 12.74 -25.39 -21.58
N ARG A 3 13.03 -26.21 -22.60
CA ARG A 3 14.15 -26.06 -23.55
C ARG A 3 13.76 -25.01 -24.60
N PHE A 4 14.60 -24.01 -24.80
CA PHE A 4 14.50 -23.06 -25.91
C PHE A 4 15.10 -23.67 -27.19
N PRO A 5 14.48 -23.50 -28.37
CA PRO A 5 15.08 -23.90 -29.64
C PRO A 5 16.14 -22.89 -30.11
N LYS A 6 17.16 -23.42 -30.82
CA LYS A 6 18.36 -22.76 -31.32
C LYS A 6 18.07 -21.68 -32.36
N GLN A 7 18.85 -20.60 -32.29
CA GLN A 7 18.95 -19.53 -33.28
C GLN A 7 19.40 -20.07 -34.65
N VAL A 8 18.71 -19.64 -35.72
CA VAL A 8 19.19 -19.72 -37.10
C VAL A 8 19.60 -18.32 -37.54
N SER A 9 20.76 -18.26 -38.21
CA SER A 9 21.51 -17.06 -38.60
C SER A 9 20.87 -16.23 -39.70
N ALA A 10 21.23 -14.95 -39.69
CA ALA A 10 20.73 -13.84 -40.48
C ALA A 10 20.92 -13.93 -42.01
N ALA A 11 20.03 -13.23 -42.73
CA ALA A 11 20.33 -12.50 -43.95
C ALA A 11 19.52 -11.18 -43.99
N GLN A 12 20.26 -10.06 -43.89
CA GLN A 12 20.14 -8.73 -44.54
C GLN A 12 18.76 -8.30 -45.09
N SER A 13 18.21 -7.10 -44.89
CA SER A 13 18.76 -5.78 -44.52
C SER A 13 17.57 -4.81 -44.34
N THR A 14 17.50 -4.08 -43.21
CA THR A 14 16.89 -2.73 -43.14
C THR A 14 17.21 -2.08 -41.78
N SER A 15 17.93 -0.96 -41.85
CA SER A 15 18.08 0.14 -40.85
C SER A 15 18.09 -0.22 -39.36
N LEU A 16 19.31 -0.31 -38.81
CA LEU A 16 19.63 -0.21 -37.39
C LEU A 16 19.21 1.14 -36.80
N ILE A 17 18.31 1.14 -35.81
CA ILE A 17 18.29 2.15 -34.75
C ILE A 17 18.93 1.47 -33.53
N ALA A 18 20.10 1.96 -33.14
CA ALA A 18 20.79 1.51 -31.95
C ALA A 18 20.08 2.02 -30.69
N LEU A 19 19.70 1.12 -29.78
CA LEU A 19 19.30 1.46 -28.42
C LEU A 19 20.28 0.83 -27.44
N CYS A 20 21.18 1.67 -26.92
CA CYS A 20 22.00 1.35 -25.76
C CYS A 20 21.17 1.43 -24.49
N GLY A 21 21.26 0.38 -23.66
CA GLY A 21 21.58 0.49 -22.23
C GLY A 21 20.56 1.11 -21.27
N SER A 22 19.99 0.22 -20.45
CA SER A 22 19.45 0.44 -19.10
C SER A 22 18.29 1.43 -18.92
N CYS A 23 17.08 0.90 -18.68
CA CYS A 23 16.08 1.48 -17.77
C CYS A 23 14.92 0.48 -17.55
N CYS A 24 14.27 0.64 -16.41
CA CYS A 24 13.12 -0.09 -15.90
C CYS A 24 12.08 -0.44 -16.96
N CYS A 25 11.51 -1.65 -16.83
CA CYS A 25 10.49 -2.19 -17.71
C CYS A 25 9.17 -1.41 -17.59
N VAL A 26 9.06 -0.26 -18.26
CA VAL A 26 7.78 0.23 -18.75
C VAL A 26 7.61 -0.44 -20.11
N SER A 27 6.70 -1.42 -20.21
CA SER A 27 6.26 -1.84 -21.54
C SER A 27 5.55 -0.65 -22.17
N SER A 28 6.28 0.14 -22.96
CA SER A 28 5.66 1.10 -23.85
C SER A 28 4.87 0.29 -24.86
N THR A 29 3.59 0.04 -24.57
CA THR A 29 2.64 -0.27 -25.63
C THR A 29 2.83 0.81 -26.69
N PRO A 30 3.09 0.47 -27.96
CA PRO A 30 3.17 1.47 -29.02
C PRO A 30 1.90 2.34 -28.93
N PRO A 31 2.00 3.66 -29.14
CA PRO A 31 0.83 4.52 -29.07
C PRO A 31 -0.24 3.91 -29.97
N ARG A 32 -1.38 3.53 -29.37
CA ARG A 32 -2.54 3.06 -30.14
C ARG A 32 -2.86 4.18 -31.13
N MET A 33 -2.50 4.01 -32.39
CA MET A 33 -3.02 4.86 -33.46
C MET A 33 -4.50 4.57 -33.56
N GLN A 34 -5.31 5.33 -32.82
CA GLN A 34 -6.75 5.34 -33.01
C GLN A 34 -6.97 6.08 -34.33
N LEU A 35 -7.35 5.33 -35.38
CA LEU A 35 -7.63 5.93 -36.68
C LEU A 35 -8.71 7.00 -36.52
N GLN A 36 -8.41 8.23 -36.94
CA GLN A 36 -9.42 9.26 -37.09
C GLN A 36 -10.41 8.81 -38.17
N HIS A 37 -11.71 9.02 -37.94
CA HIS A 37 -12.77 8.48 -38.82
C HIS A 37 -12.69 6.96 -39.05
N ARG A 38 -12.26 6.21 -38.03
CA ARG A 38 -12.17 4.74 -38.06
C ARG A 38 -13.38 4.09 -38.72
N ASP A 39 -14.60 4.48 -38.35
CA ASP A 39 -15.82 3.84 -38.87
C ASP A 39 -16.02 4.11 -40.36
N ARG A 40 -15.61 5.29 -40.85
CA ARG A 40 -15.61 5.61 -42.29
C ARG A 40 -14.56 4.79 -43.04
N VAL A 41 -13.38 4.61 -42.46
CA VAL A 41 -12.29 3.84 -43.07
C VAL A 41 -12.64 2.34 -43.07
N LEU A 42 -13.12 1.81 -41.94
CA LEU A 42 -13.57 0.43 -41.82
C LEU A 42 -14.85 0.15 -42.61
N GLY A 43 -15.70 1.15 -42.80
CA GLY A 43 -16.87 1.09 -43.68
C GLY A 43 -16.54 1.24 -45.17
N SER A 44 -15.27 1.39 -45.54
CA SER A 44 -14.84 1.41 -46.93
C SER A 44 -14.31 0.05 -47.35
N HIS A 45 -14.70 -0.43 -48.53
CA HIS A 45 -14.22 -1.71 -49.06
C HIS A 45 -12.70 -1.77 -49.28
N GLY A 46 -12.03 -0.61 -49.38
CA GLY A 46 -10.58 -0.54 -49.55
C GLY A 46 -9.80 -0.34 -48.25
N ALA A 47 -10.46 -0.28 -47.09
CA ALA A 47 -9.86 0.20 -45.83
C ALA A 47 -9.12 1.55 -45.99
N GLY A 48 -9.55 2.39 -46.94
CA GLY A 48 -8.90 3.64 -47.33
C GLY A 48 -7.56 3.51 -48.07
N LEU A 49 -7.11 2.29 -48.39
CA LEU A 49 -5.83 2.03 -49.07
C LEU A 49 -6.00 1.70 -50.56
N VAL A 50 -7.15 1.15 -50.94
CA VAL A 50 -7.49 0.83 -52.33
C VAL A 50 -8.32 1.97 -52.91
N ASN A 51 -7.89 2.49 -54.06
CA ASN A 51 -8.68 3.44 -54.85
C ASN A 51 -9.61 2.63 -55.78
N HIS A 52 -10.94 2.76 -55.65
CA HIS A 52 -11.90 2.01 -56.48
C HIS A 52 -12.45 2.84 -57.66
N GLU A 53 -11.60 3.66 -58.27
CA GLU A 53 -11.90 4.29 -59.56
C GLU A 53 -12.11 3.22 -60.65
N SER A 54 -13.07 3.48 -61.55
CA SER A 54 -13.44 2.53 -62.60
C SER A 54 -12.32 2.36 -63.63
N MET A 55 -11.91 1.10 -63.84
CA MET A 55 -10.88 0.73 -64.83
C MET A 55 -11.34 0.91 -66.29
N ALA A 56 -12.64 1.10 -66.52
CA ALA A 56 -13.17 1.44 -67.85
C ALA A 56 -12.88 2.90 -68.25
N THR A 57 -12.60 3.78 -67.27
CA THR A 57 -12.34 5.21 -67.49
C THR A 57 -10.88 5.63 -67.27
N MET A 58 -10.04 4.73 -66.76
CA MET A 58 -8.66 5.03 -66.40
C MET A 58 -7.72 5.00 -67.62
N GLN A 59 -6.85 6.00 -67.76
CA GLN A 59 -5.78 5.97 -68.76
C GLN A 59 -4.61 5.11 -68.24
N ILE A 60 -4.44 3.92 -68.81
CA ILE A 60 -3.40 2.96 -68.39
C ILE A 60 -2.02 3.47 -68.82
N ASN A 61 -1.13 3.69 -67.85
CA ASN A 61 0.26 4.07 -68.12
C ASN A 61 1.01 2.94 -68.86
N PRO A 62 1.96 3.28 -69.76
CA PRO A 62 2.68 2.31 -70.60
C PRO A 62 3.53 1.30 -69.80
N ASN A 63 3.81 1.59 -68.52
CA ASN A 63 4.50 0.67 -67.61
C ASN A 63 3.67 -0.59 -67.25
N PHE A 64 2.37 -0.62 -67.54
CA PHE A 64 1.47 -1.75 -67.28
C PHE A 64 1.05 -2.46 -68.59
N SER A 65 2.03 -3.02 -69.32
CA SER A 65 1.85 -3.62 -70.65
C SER A 65 0.86 -4.79 -70.76
N ARG A 66 0.45 -5.38 -69.62
CA ARG A 66 -0.55 -6.47 -69.57
C ARG A 66 -1.96 -6.00 -69.25
N ALA A 67 -2.15 -4.76 -68.81
CA ALA A 67 -3.46 -4.23 -68.47
C ALA A 67 -4.14 -3.67 -69.73
N GLN A 68 -5.33 -4.16 -70.05
CA GLN A 68 -6.16 -3.64 -71.13
C GLN A 68 -7.32 -2.84 -70.54
N ASN A 69 -7.79 -1.82 -71.26
CA ASN A 69 -8.98 -1.07 -70.84
C ASN A 69 -10.18 -2.03 -70.77
N ALA A 70 -10.83 -2.06 -69.61
CA ALA A 70 -12.00 -2.89 -69.39
C ALA A 70 -13.21 -2.35 -70.18
N ALA A 71 -14.11 -3.24 -70.60
CA ALA A 71 -15.41 -2.84 -71.14
C ALA A 71 -16.26 -2.13 -70.05
N PRO A 72 -17.22 -1.25 -70.43
CA PRO A 72 -18.10 -0.62 -69.46
C PRO A 72 -18.93 -1.68 -68.69
N ALA A 73 -19.27 -1.36 -67.44
CA ALA A 73 -20.06 -2.23 -66.58
C ALA A 73 -21.45 -2.53 -67.20
N ALA A 74 -21.95 -3.75 -67.00
CA ALA A 74 -23.27 -4.15 -67.48
C ALA A 74 -24.38 -3.38 -66.74
N ASP A 75 -25.36 -2.88 -67.48
CA ASP A 75 -26.43 -2.01 -66.96
C ASP A 75 -27.34 -2.72 -65.93
N VAL A 76 -27.79 -3.95 -66.24
CA VAL A 76 -28.55 -4.79 -65.32
C VAL A 76 -27.86 -6.14 -65.16
N PHE A 77 -27.13 -6.31 -64.06
CA PHE A 77 -26.44 -7.55 -63.73
C PHE A 77 -26.52 -7.84 -62.23
N ARG A 78 -26.84 -9.09 -61.86
CA ARG A 78 -26.87 -9.53 -60.46
C ARG A 78 -25.51 -10.14 -60.09
N THR A 79 -24.70 -9.38 -59.37
CA THR A 79 -23.36 -9.84 -58.96
C THR A 79 -23.42 -10.91 -57.87
N LYS A 80 -22.32 -11.67 -57.71
CA LYS A 80 -22.15 -12.54 -56.53
C LYS A 80 -21.91 -11.69 -55.28
N VAL A 81 -22.16 -12.26 -54.10
CA VAL A 81 -22.11 -11.51 -52.82
C VAL A 81 -20.73 -10.87 -52.56
N HIS A 82 -19.64 -11.53 -52.94
CA HIS A 82 -18.26 -11.04 -52.72
C HIS A 82 -17.71 -10.22 -53.91
N GLU A 83 -18.49 -10.01 -54.96
CA GLU A 83 -18.09 -9.31 -56.18
C GLU A 83 -18.99 -8.12 -56.46
N GLY A 84 -18.43 -7.09 -57.08
CA GLY A 84 -19.15 -5.98 -57.69
C GLY A 84 -18.67 -5.76 -59.12
N LEU A 85 -19.29 -4.82 -59.82
CA LEU A 85 -18.91 -4.49 -61.19
C LEU A 85 -17.70 -3.53 -61.24
N GLY A 86 -17.23 -3.04 -60.09
CA GLY A 86 -16.06 -2.18 -59.98
C GLY A 86 -16.32 -0.76 -60.50
N THR A 87 -17.55 -0.27 -60.30
CA THR A 87 -17.98 1.06 -60.76
C THR A 87 -17.57 2.17 -59.80
N SER A 88 -17.50 1.89 -58.50
CA SER A 88 -17.19 2.85 -57.45
C SER A 88 -16.76 2.16 -56.14
N ASP A 89 -16.39 2.94 -55.13
CA ASP A 89 -16.12 2.46 -53.76
C ASP A 89 -17.32 1.70 -53.14
N ASN A 90 -18.55 2.02 -53.55
CA ASN A 90 -19.77 1.36 -53.06
C ASN A 90 -20.06 0.03 -53.78
N ASP A 91 -19.49 -0.17 -54.97
CA ASP A 91 -19.58 -1.41 -55.74
C ASP A 91 -18.20 -1.77 -56.31
N PRO A 92 -17.26 -2.15 -55.44
CA PRO A 92 -15.88 -2.48 -55.84
C PRO A 92 -15.87 -3.80 -56.60
N TYR A 93 -14.78 -4.07 -57.35
CA TYR A 93 -14.62 -5.38 -58.00
C TYR A 93 -14.68 -6.54 -56.98
N VAL A 94 -14.10 -6.35 -55.79
CA VAL A 94 -14.14 -7.32 -54.69
C VAL A 94 -14.72 -6.65 -53.45
N ARG A 95 -15.86 -7.17 -52.98
CA ARG A 95 -16.50 -6.71 -51.74
C ARG A 95 -15.80 -7.36 -50.55
N THR A 96 -14.98 -6.56 -49.87
CA THR A 96 -14.22 -6.97 -48.68
C THR A 96 -15.00 -6.88 -47.37
N LEU A 97 -16.07 -6.07 -47.32
CA LEU A 97 -16.87 -5.87 -46.12
C LEU A 97 -17.80 -7.07 -45.93
N PRO A 98 -17.91 -7.60 -44.70
CA PRO A 98 -18.82 -8.70 -44.41
C PRO A 98 -20.28 -8.23 -44.54
N ASN A 99 -21.15 -9.15 -44.92
CA ASN A 99 -22.61 -8.93 -44.95
C ASN A 99 -23.30 -9.25 -43.61
N GLN A 100 -22.51 -9.60 -42.58
CA GLN A 100 -22.97 -9.86 -41.21
C GLN A 100 -22.84 -8.61 -40.34
N GLU A 101 -23.58 -8.56 -39.23
CA GLU A 101 -23.46 -7.47 -38.26
C GLU A 101 -22.05 -7.40 -37.68
N SER A 102 -21.42 -6.23 -37.79
CA SER A 102 -20.11 -5.98 -37.20
C SER A 102 -20.26 -5.39 -35.80
N CYS A 103 -19.91 -6.14 -34.76
CA CYS A 103 -19.83 -5.64 -33.39
C CYS A 103 -18.37 -5.32 -33.02
N PRO A 104 -18.09 -4.19 -32.34
CA PRO A 104 -16.77 -3.96 -31.77
C PRO A 104 -16.45 -5.02 -30.70
N PRO A 105 -15.16 -5.32 -30.44
CA PRO A 105 -14.79 -6.27 -29.40
C PRO A 105 -15.30 -5.78 -28.04
N GLU A 106 -15.73 -6.72 -27.20
CA GLU A 106 -16.12 -6.39 -25.83
C GLU A 106 -14.98 -5.68 -25.10
N SER A 107 -15.32 -4.62 -24.37
CA SER A 107 -14.33 -3.82 -23.66
C SER A 107 -13.63 -4.67 -22.59
N SER A 108 -12.30 -4.64 -22.61
CA SER A 108 -11.46 -5.28 -21.58
C SER A 108 -11.38 -4.47 -20.28
N VAL A 109 -12.09 -3.33 -20.19
CA VAL A 109 -12.14 -2.51 -18.97
C VAL A 109 -12.96 -3.24 -17.89
N LEU A 110 -12.40 -3.34 -16.69
CA LEU A 110 -13.05 -3.96 -15.53
C LEU A 110 -14.24 -3.13 -15.06
N ARG A 111 -15.43 -3.39 -15.61
CA ARG A 111 -16.69 -2.69 -15.26
C ARG A 111 -17.03 -2.80 -13.77
N SER A 112 -16.67 -3.89 -13.11
CA SER A 112 -16.96 -4.09 -11.68
C SER A 112 -16.11 -3.24 -10.74
N ALA A 113 -14.94 -2.78 -11.19
CA ALA A 113 -14.04 -1.93 -10.42
C ALA A 113 -14.12 -0.46 -10.84
N ALA A 114 -14.60 -0.18 -12.05
CA ALA A 114 -14.80 1.19 -12.54
C ALA A 114 -15.99 1.84 -11.82
N LEU A 115 -15.72 2.89 -11.05
CA LEU A 115 -16.76 3.70 -10.41
C LEU A 115 -17.21 4.81 -11.38
N THR A 116 -18.49 4.79 -11.74
CA THR A 116 -19.10 5.86 -12.54
C THR A 116 -19.70 6.94 -11.64
N ALA A 117 -20.04 8.10 -12.20
CA ALA A 117 -20.83 9.10 -11.49
C ALA A 117 -22.21 8.52 -11.09
N PRO A 118 -22.78 8.91 -9.93
CA PRO A 118 -24.04 8.36 -9.43
C PRO A 118 -25.21 8.85 -10.27
N THR A 119 -25.96 7.92 -10.85
CA THR A 119 -27.19 8.27 -11.59
C THR A 119 -28.34 8.59 -10.62
N LEU A 120 -29.38 9.26 -11.11
CA LEU A 120 -30.56 9.59 -10.30
C LEU A 120 -31.28 8.32 -9.80
N GLU A 121 -31.40 7.30 -10.66
CA GLU A 121 -31.97 5.99 -10.31
C GLU A 121 -31.13 5.26 -9.25
N GLU A 122 -29.81 5.34 -9.37
CA GLU A 122 -28.90 4.78 -8.37
C GLU A 122 -29.08 5.50 -7.02
N ARG A 123 -29.20 6.83 -7.03
CA ARG A 123 -29.46 7.61 -5.82
C ARG A 123 -30.78 7.20 -5.16
N GLN A 124 -31.86 7.04 -5.92
CA GLN A 124 -33.16 6.65 -5.36
C GLN A 124 -33.19 5.23 -4.79
N SER A 125 -32.30 4.34 -5.24
CA SER A 125 -32.24 2.94 -4.81
C SER A 125 -31.05 2.63 -3.90
N LEU A 126 -30.35 3.65 -3.41
CA LEU A 126 -29.07 3.54 -2.72
C LEU A 126 -29.17 2.76 -1.40
N ASP A 127 -30.31 2.84 -0.71
CA ASP A 127 -30.69 2.07 0.48
C ASP A 127 -30.69 0.54 0.25
N LYS A 128 -30.92 0.12 -1.00
CA LYS A 128 -31.00 -1.28 -1.42
C LYS A 128 -29.73 -1.79 -2.07
N LYS A 129 -28.81 -0.91 -2.48
CA LYS A 129 -27.58 -1.27 -3.19
C LYS A 129 -26.60 -1.98 -2.26
N TRP A 130 -25.85 -2.90 -2.87
CA TRP A 130 -24.73 -3.61 -2.26
C TRP A 130 -23.47 -3.20 -3.01
N GLY A 131 -22.49 -2.66 -2.29
CA GLY A 131 -21.24 -2.18 -2.85
C GLY A 131 -20.05 -2.55 -1.99
N THR A 132 -18.87 -2.62 -2.60
CA THR A 132 -17.60 -2.76 -1.88
C THR A 132 -17.33 -1.49 -1.06
N LEU A 133 -16.38 -1.56 -0.13
CA LEU A 133 -16.05 -0.36 0.65
C LEU A 133 -15.49 0.78 -0.21
N GLN A 134 -14.79 0.44 -1.31
CA GLN A 134 -14.37 1.40 -2.33
C GLN A 134 -15.55 2.07 -3.05
N TYR A 135 -16.68 1.38 -3.24
CA TYR A 135 -17.90 2.01 -3.77
C TYR A 135 -18.49 3.02 -2.77
N TRP A 136 -18.39 2.75 -1.46
CA TRP A 136 -18.93 3.62 -0.42
C TRP A 136 -18.04 4.82 -0.10
N LEU A 137 -16.71 4.62 0.01
CA LEU A 137 -15.70 5.60 0.49
C LEU A 137 -14.61 5.91 -0.54
N GLY A 138 -14.82 5.58 -1.80
CA GLY A 138 -13.82 5.73 -2.87
C GLY A 138 -13.34 7.17 -3.11
N ASP A 139 -12.29 7.29 -3.91
CA ASP A 139 -11.69 8.55 -4.33
C ASP A 139 -12.66 9.41 -5.15
N GLN A 140 -13.37 8.78 -6.08
CA GLN A 140 -14.29 9.44 -7.01
C GLN A 140 -15.74 9.09 -6.67
N TYR A 141 -16.50 10.12 -6.31
CA TYR A 141 -17.94 10.05 -6.02
C TYR A 141 -18.32 9.05 -4.90
N PRO A 142 -17.91 9.29 -3.65
CA PRO A 142 -18.28 8.42 -2.53
C PRO A 142 -19.79 8.34 -2.36
N ARG A 143 -20.31 7.12 -2.19
CA ARG A 143 -21.76 6.87 -2.08
C ARG A 143 -22.28 6.96 -0.65
N LEU A 144 -21.41 6.78 0.35
CA LEU A 144 -21.82 6.82 1.75
C LEU A 144 -22.25 8.23 2.20
N PRO A 145 -21.56 9.33 1.85
CA PRO A 145 -22.04 10.68 2.12
C PRO A 145 -23.39 10.95 1.45
N LEU A 146 -23.57 10.54 0.19
CA LEU A 146 -24.83 10.69 -0.55
C LEU A 146 -25.99 9.94 0.12
N PHE A 147 -25.73 8.75 0.67
CA PHE A 147 -26.72 8.01 1.44
C PHE A 147 -27.16 8.78 2.68
N VAL A 148 -26.23 9.37 3.44
CA VAL A 148 -26.55 10.15 4.64
C VAL A 148 -27.27 11.47 4.28
N GLU A 149 -26.89 12.12 3.18
CA GLU A 149 -27.59 13.31 2.68
C GLU A 149 -29.05 13.03 2.32
N GLN A 150 -29.36 11.85 1.76
CA GLN A 150 -30.74 11.46 1.45
C GLN A 150 -31.62 11.26 2.67
N LEU A 151 -31.02 10.91 3.82
CA LEU A 151 -31.72 10.76 5.09
C LEU A 151 -32.15 12.09 5.69
N LEU A 152 -31.60 13.22 5.25
CA LEU A 152 -32.01 14.54 5.71
C LEU A 152 -33.44 14.86 5.22
N VAL A 153 -34.26 15.39 6.13
CA VAL A 153 -35.56 15.96 5.76
C VAL A 153 -35.30 17.25 4.98
N LYS A 154 -35.82 17.33 3.75
CA LYS A 154 -35.65 18.50 2.88
C LYS A 154 -36.49 19.68 3.42
N ASP A 155 -36.05 20.90 3.11
CA ASP A 155 -36.75 22.15 3.43
C ASP A 155 -37.00 22.41 4.93
N ALA A 156 -36.12 21.88 5.79
CA ALA A 156 -36.16 22.16 7.22
C ALA A 156 -35.63 23.59 7.51
N LEU A 157 -36.53 24.52 7.82
CA LEU A 157 -36.18 25.87 8.26
C LEU A 157 -35.62 25.86 9.69
N PRO A 158 -34.60 26.68 10.00
CA PRO A 158 -34.11 26.82 11.38
C PRO A 158 -35.18 27.42 12.29
N VAL A 159 -35.21 26.98 13.55
CA VAL A 159 -36.11 27.54 14.57
C VAL A 159 -35.62 28.94 14.95
N SER A 160 -36.51 29.93 14.97
CA SER A 160 -36.15 31.29 15.37
C SER A 160 -35.96 31.40 16.89
N PRO A 161 -35.10 32.32 17.38
CA PRO A 161 -34.90 32.51 18.82
C PRO A 161 -36.19 32.84 19.59
N ALA A 162 -37.12 33.58 18.96
CA ALA A 162 -38.42 33.89 19.55
C ALA A 162 -39.31 32.66 19.72
N ALA A 163 -39.32 31.76 18.74
CA ALA A 163 -40.05 30.49 18.80
C ALA A 163 -39.45 29.55 19.86
N GLU A 164 -38.13 29.54 20.02
CA GLU A 164 -37.47 28.75 21.06
C GLU A 164 -37.77 29.28 22.47
N ALA A 165 -37.75 30.60 22.66
CA ALA A 165 -38.13 31.22 23.93
C ALA A 165 -39.59 30.89 24.30
N MET A 166 -40.51 30.94 23.32
CA MET A 166 -41.91 30.56 23.52
C MET A 166 -42.05 29.11 24.02
N VAL A 167 -41.33 28.14 23.46
CA VAL A 167 -41.38 26.74 23.90
C VAL A 167 -40.79 26.55 25.30
N GLN A 168 -39.76 27.34 25.66
CA GLN A 168 -39.14 27.29 26.99
C GLN A 168 -40.04 27.90 28.08
N SER A 169 -40.70 29.02 27.78
CA SER A 169 -41.62 29.68 28.72
C SER A 169 -43.05 29.16 28.66
N PHE A 170 -43.41 28.31 27.68
CA PHE A 170 -44.76 27.80 27.44
C PHE A 170 -45.42 27.25 28.71
N ALA A 171 -44.71 26.42 29.46
CA ALA A 171 -45.24 25.77 30.66
C ALA A 171 -45.49 26.76 31.81
N ALA A 172 -44.71 27.84 31.89
CA ALA A 172 -44.77 28.81 32.99
C ALA A 172 -45.69 30.00 32.70
N GLU A 173 -45.76 30.46 31.45
CA GLU A 173 -46.44 31.71 31.07
C GLU A 173 -47.73 31.45 30.29
N VAL A 174 -47.73 30.48 29.36
CA VAL A 174 -48.83 30.29 28.41
C VAL A 174 -49.89 29.31 28.95
N ILE A 175 -49.48 28.22 29.60
CA ILE A 175 -50.42 27.24 30.19
C ILE A 175 -51.34 27.89 31.26
N PRO A 176 -50.87 28.74 32.19
CA PRO A 176 -51.76 29.42 33.13
C PRO A 176 -52.77 30.36 32.45
N ALA A 177 -52.36 31.03 31.37
CA ALA A 177 -53.24 31.90 30.58
C ALA A 177 -54.28 31.11 29.77
N MET A 178 -53.93 29.94 29.25
CA MET A 178 -54.86 29.01 28.57
C MET A 178 -55.82 28.34 29.56
N ALA A 179 -55.36 27.99 30.76
CA ALA A 179 -56.17 27.34 31.78
C ALA A 179 -57.16 28.28 32.47
N GLY A 180 -56.98 29.60 32.41
CA GLY A 180 -57.95 30.58 32.94
C GLY A 180 -59.30 30.58 32.21
N GLN A 181 -59.39 29.95 31.04
CA GLN A 181 -60.60 29.91 30.19
C GLN A 181 -61.20 28.50 30.06
N ALA A 182 -60.45 27.46 30.45
CA ALA A 182 -60.91 26.08 30.45
C ALA A 182 -61.21 25.66 31.90
N GLY A 183 -62.32 24.95 32.13
CA GLY A 183 -62.86 24.69 33.48
C GLY A 183 -61.90 24.05 34.49
N ALA A 184 -62.38 23.87 35.73
CA ALA A 184 -61.60 23.32 36.85
C ALA A 184 -60.85 22.03 36.47
N GLY A 185 -59.51 22.03 36.61
CA GLY A 185 -58.63 20.90 36.27
C GLY A 185 -57.97 20.94 34.88
N ALA A 186 -58.21 21.98 34.06
CA ALA A 186 -57.58 22.11 32.74
C ALA A 186 -56.07 22.39 32.80
N LYS A 187 -55.60 23.14 33.81
CA LYS A 187 -54.17 23.46 34.00
C LYS A 187 -53.32 22.20 34.13
N GLU A 188 -53.71 21.30 35.04
CA GLU A 188 -52.98 20.06 35.33
C GLU A 188 -52.98 19.12 34.11
N LYS A 189 -54.09 19.06 33.36
CA LYS A 189 -54.19 18.27 32.12
C LYS A 189 -53.32 18.82 31.00
N LEU A 190 -53.27 20.14 30.82
CA LEU A 190 -52.40 20.80 29.83
C LEU A 190 -50.92 20.65 30.19
N GLU A 191 -50.54 20.78 31.46
CA GLU A 191 -49.17 20.53 31.90
C GLU A 191 -48.76 19.06 31.71
N ALA A 192 -49.66 18.11 31.99
CA ALA A 192 -49.42 16.69 31.78
C ALA A 192 -49.27 16.36 30.28
N LEU A 193 -50.15 16.89 29.42
CA LEU A 193 -50.05 16.71 27.97
C LEU A 193 -48.82 17.35 27.38
N TRP A 194 -48.44 18.55 27.82
CA TRP A 194 -47.21 19.19 27.38
C TRP A 194 -45.96 18.39 27.76
N LYS A 195 -45.91 17.87 29.00
CA LYS A 195 -44.83 16.96 29.43
C LYS A 195 -44.78 15.68 28.58
N GLN A 196 -45.93 15.08 28.31
CA GLN A 196 -46.02 13.89 27.45
C GLN A 196 -45.61 14.19 26.01
N ALA A 197 -46.04 15.31 25.44
CA ALA A 197 -45.66 15.75 24.10
C ALA A 197 -44.14 15.96 24.04
N VAL A 198 -43.56 16.75 24.95
CA VAL A 198 -42.11 16.99 25.00
C VAL A 198 -41.32 15.68 25.13
N GLN A 199 -41.81 14.71 25.93
CA GLN A 199 -41.19 13.39 26.03
C GLN A 199 -41.32 12.58 24.74
N ALA A 200 -42.49 12.57 24.10
CA ALA A 200 -42.75 11.79 22.89
C ALA A 200 -41.99 12.34 21.66
N TYR A 201 -42.01 13.67 21.47
CA TYR A 201 -41.13 14.35 20.51
C TYR A 201 -39.65 14.18 20.86
N GLY A 202 -39.33 14.13 22.16
CA GLY A 202 -38.01 13.82 22.69
C GLY A 202 -37.50 12.45 22.24
N GLY A 203 -38.33 11.41 22.35
CA GLY A 203 -38.01 10.04 21.95
C GLY A 203 -37.80 9.86 20.45
N LEU A 204 -38.50 10.63 19.61
CA LEU A 204 -38.30 10.65 18.16
C LEU A 204 -36.94 11.20 17.72
N ASN A 205 -36.21 11.92 18.57
CA ASN A 205 -34.85 12.38 18.21
C ASN A 205 -33.87 11.21 18.04
N THR A 206 -34.12 10.10 18.75
CA THR A 206 -33.27 8.90 18.73
C THR A 206 -33.89 7.77 17.91
N ALA A 207 -35.21 7.74 17.77
CA ALA A 207 -35.90 6.72 16.98
C ALA A 207 -35.84 7.03 15.47
N HIS A 208 -35.71 5.99 14.63
CA HIS A 208 -35.82 6.07 13.17
C HIS A 208 -34.89 7.09 12.48
N ILE A 209 -33.68 7.34 13.03
CA ILE A 209 -32.70 8.26 12.42
C ILE A 209 -32.33 7.82 11.00
N PHE A 210 -32.13 6.51 10.77
CA PHE A 210 -31.70 5.95 9.50
C PHE A 210 -32.85 5.54 8.56
N ASP A 211 -34.11 5.83 8.92
CA ASP A 211 -35.27 5.67 8.04
C ASP A 211 -36.09 6.96 8.01
N ARG A 212 -35.86 7.77 6.97
CA ARG A 212 -36.52 9.07 6.79
C ARG A 212 -38.04 8.93 6.65
N ALA A 213 -38.51 7.93 5.91
CA ALA A 213 -39.92 7.80 5.58
C ALA A 213 -40.75 7.38 6.80
N VAL A 214 -40.21 6.48 7.63
CA VAL A 214 -40.86 6.09 8.89
C VAL A 214 -40.86 7.25 9.88
N PHE A 215 -39.74 7.96 10.01
CA PHE A 215 -39.65 9.15 10.86
C PHE A 215 -40.66 10.24 10.46
N GLU A 216 -40.77 10.58 9.17
CA GLU A 216 -41.72 11.60 8.69
C GLU A 216 -43.18 11.19 8.95
N ARG A 217 -43.51 9.90 8.79
CA ARG A 217 -44.86 9.37 9.08
C ARG A 217 -45.18 9.41 10.57
N GLU A 218 -44.30 8.89 11.41
CA GLU A 218 -44.51 8.87 12.86
C GLU A 218 -44.61 10.29 13.43
N LEU A 219 -43.73 11.19 13.00
CA LEU A 219 -43.79 12.60 13.37
C LEU A 219 -45.11 13.25 12.95
N ALA A 220 -45.61 12.97 11.74
CA ALA A 220 -46.90 13.48 11.28
C ALA A 220 -48.08 12.92 12.09
N THR A 221 -48.09 11.62 12.38
CA THR A 221 -49.15 10.99 13.19
C THR A 221 -49.15 11.48 14.64
N LEU A 222 -47.97 11.64 15.23
CA LEU A 222 -47.79 12.13 16.58
C LEU A 222 -48.22 13.60 16.66
N HIS A 223 -47.86 14.41 15.66
CA HIS A 223 -48.25 15.81 15.58
C HIS A 223 -49.77 15.98 15.47
N ALA A 224 -50.40 15.26 14.53
CA ALA A 224 -51.86 15.31 14.35
C ALA A 224 -52.61 14.87 15.61
N ARG A 225 -52.09 13.88 16.36
CA ARG A 225 -52.68 13.43 17.62
C ARG A 225 -52.64 14.52 18.69
N TYR A 226 -51.48 15.11 18.95
CA TYR A 226 -51.34 16.14 19.99
C TYR A 226 -52.04 17.44 19.61
N GLU A 227 -52.11 17.76 18.32
CA GLU A 227 -52.92 18.86 17.80
C GLU A 227 -54.43 18.66 18.09
N ALA A 228 -54.95 17.45 17.87
CA ALA A 228 -56.34 17.11 18.21
C ALA A 228 -56.58 17.17 19.73
N ASP A 229 -55.67 16.62 20.54
CA ASP A 229 -55.78 16.60 22.00
C ASP A 229 -55.67 18.03 22.60
N MET A 230 -54.85 18.91 22.01
CA MET A 230 -54.67 20.30 22.46
C MET A 230 -55.84 21.20 22.06
N SER A 231 -56.36 21.05 20.83
CA SER A 231 -57.55 21.78 20.36
C SER A 231 -58.82 21.40 21.10
N ALA A 232 -58.93 20.15 21.57
CA ALA A 232 -60.04 19.69 22.41
C ALA A 232 -60.05 20.34 23.81
N LEU A 233 -58.91 20.81 24.31
CA LEU A 233 -58.78 21.41 25.65
C LEU A 233 -58.76 22.94 25.63
N SER A 234 -58.28 23.57 24.56
CA SER A 234 -58.26 25.02 24.40
C SER A 234 -58.25 25.43 22.92
N PRO A 235 -59.09 26.40 22.50
CA PRO A 235 -59.15 26.87 21.11
C PRO A 235 -58.06 27.91 20.75
N ARG A 236 -57.10 28.20 21.63
CA ARG A 236 -56.04 29.19 21.36
C ARG A 236 -54.97 28.67 20.40
N GLU A 237 -54.61 29.51 19.43
CA GLU A 237 -53.57 29.23 18.42
C GLU A 237 -52.16 29.10 19.01
N ASP A 238 -51.89 29.71 20.17
CA ASP A 238 -50.56 29.67 20.83
C ASP A 238 -50.10 28.23 21.15
N GLY A 239 -51.02 27.34 21.50
CA GLY A 239 -50.71 25.93 21.76
C GLY A 239 -50.35 25.14 20.50
N MET A 240 -50.97 25.49 19.38
CA MET A 240 -50.73 24.90 18.07
C MET A 240 -49.36 25.32 17.53
N LEU A 241 -49.05 26.62 17.63
CA LEU A 241 -47.74 27.17 17.27
C LEU A 241 -46.63 26.53 18.10
N ALA A 242 -46.83 26.34 19.41
CA ALA A 242 -45.84 25.67 20.26
C ALA A 242 -45.58 24.21 19.84
N LEU A 243 -46.61 23.48 19.42
CA LEU A 243 -46.48 22.11 18.88
C LEU A 243 -45.79 22.10 17.51
N GLU A 244 -46.05 23.07 16.63
CA GLU A 244 -45.33 23.20 15.36
C GLU A 244 -43.85 23.52 15.58
N VAL A 245 -43.53 24.35 16.57
CA VAL A 245 -42.14 24.63 16.95
C VAL A 245 -41.46 23.37 17.50
N LEU A 246 -42.15 22.55 18.31
CA LEU A 246 -41.63 21.25 18.74
C LEU A 246 -41.36 20.32 17.54
N ARG A 247 -42.28 20.24 16.59
CA ARG A 247 -42.10 19.49 15.34
C ARG A 247 -40.87 19.95 14.57
N ARG A 248 -40.69 21.27 14.38
CA ARG A 248 -39.50 21.85 13.72
C ARG A 248 -38.22 21.59 14.51
N LYS A 249 -38.27 21.66 15.84
CA LYS A 249 -37.13 21.40 16.73
C LYS A 249 -36.64 19.96 16.64
N VAL A 250 -37.55 18.98 16.55
CA VAL A 250 -37.17 17.56 16.36
C VAL A 250 -36.52 17.35 15.00
N ILE A 251 -37.09 17.91 13.92
CA ILE A 251 -36.48 17.82 12.57
C ILE A 251 -35.10 18.48 12.55
N ALA A 252 -34.97 19.69 13.13
CA ALA A 252 -33.71 20.42 13.19
C ALA A 252 -32.64 19.65 13.98
N LYS A 253 -32.99 19.07 15.14
CA LYS A 253 -32.08 18.23 15.94
C LYS A 253 -31.65 16.96 15.22
N ARG A 254 -32.58 16.27 14.54
CA ARG A 254 -32.26 15.07 13.75
C ARG A 254 -31.33 15.43 12.58
N ASN A 255 -31.63 16.50 11.85
CA ASN A 255 -30.82 16.95 10.73
C ASN A 255 -29.45 17.47 11.19
N SER A 256 -29.33 18.14 12.34
CA SER A 256 -28.03 18.57 12.88
C SER A 256 -27.18 17.38 13.33
N PHE A 257 -27.79 16.34 13.92
CA PHE A 257 -27.07 15.10 14.23
C PHE A 257 -26.47 14.45 12.98
N LEU A 258 -27.24 14.37 11.89
CA LEU A 258 -26.75 13.81 10.62
C LEU A 258 -25.72 14.73 9.93
N ARG A 259 -25.98 16.05 9.90
CA ARG A 259 -25.19 17.03 9.16
C ARG A 259 -23.90 17.45 9.86
N ASP A 260 -23.94 17.63 11.17
CA ASP A 260 -22.81 18.12 11.95
C ASP A 260 -22.10 16.97 12.67
N GLY A 261 -22.82 15.88 12.99
CA GLY A 261 -22.28 14.70 13.66
C GLY A 261 -21.69 13.66 12.69
N LEU A 262 -22.48 13.18 11.72
CA LEU A 262 -22.07 12.06 10.85
C LEU A 262 -21.43 12.49 9.53
N LEU A 263 -22.00 13.44 8.79
CA LEU A 263 -21.48 13.82 7.47
C LEU A 263 -20.01 14.27 7.48
N PRO A 264 -19.51 15.09 8.43
CA PRO A 264 -18.12 15.52 8.42
C PRO A 264 -17.15 14.34 8.60
N LEU A 265 -17.57 13.30 9.32
CA LEU A 265 -16.81 12.07 9.48
C LEU A 265 -16.67 11.27 8.19
N LEU A 266 -17.53 11.50 7.20
CA LEU A 266 -17.59 10.74 5.95
C LEU A 266 -16.96 11.46 4.76
N LEU A 267 -16.71 12.77 4.87
CA LEU A 267 -16.22 13.59 3.75
C LEU A 267 -14.71 13.41 3.51
N ASP A 268 -13.94 13.12 4.55
CA ASP A 268 -12.48 12.96 4.47
C ASP A 268 -12.05 11.55 4.00
N ASN A 269 -12.38 11.19 2.76
CA ASN A 269 -12.08 9.86 2.20
C ASN A 269 -10.58 9.50 2.20
N GLN A 270 -9.72 10.50 2.02
CA GLN A 270 -8.26 10.30 2.00
C GLN A 270 -7.73 9.89 3.38
N TYR A 271 -8.35 10.36 4.47
CA TYR A 271 -7.99 9.96 5.83
C TYR A 271 -8.28 8.47 6.07
N PHE A 272 -9.34 7.92 5.44
CA PHE A 272 -9.70 6.51 5.51
C PHE A 272 -8.99 5.62 4.48
N GLY A 273 -8.09 6.18 3.67
CA GLY A 273 -7.41 5.44 2.59
C GLY A 273 -8.38 4.87 1.57
N TYR A 274 -9.45 5.62 1.25
CA TYR A 274 -10.49 5.22 0.30
C TYR A 274 -11.23 3.90 0.65
N GLY A 275 -11.21 3.53 1.94
CA GLY A 275 -11.82 2.32 2.48
C GLY A 275 -10.81 1.25 2.90
N ASP A 276 -9.62 1.19 2.30
CA ASP A 276 -8.65 0.13 2.61
C ASP A 276 -8.06 0.30 4.02
N GLY A 277 -7.84 1.54 4.46
CA GLY A 277 -7.40 1.83 5.83
C GLY A 277 -8.39 1.35 6.89
N VAL A 278 -9.69 1.37 6.57
CA VAL A 278 -10.75 0.85 7.45
C VAL A 278 -10.64 -0.66 7.59
N TRP A 279 -10.46 -1.38 6.47
CA TRP A 279 -10.28 -2.83 6.49
C TRP A 279 -9.02 -3.25 7.24
N ARG A 280 -7.90 -2.54 7.05
CA ARG A 280 -6.64 -2.80 7.77
C ARG A 280 -6.83 -2.72 9.27
N VAL A 281 -7.41 -1.61 9.76
CA VAL A 281 -7.70 -1.42 11.18
C VAL A 281 -8.64 -2.51 11.71
N PHE A 282 -9.65 -2.91 10.94
CA PHE A 282 -10.54 -4.01 11.33
C PHE A 282 -9.78 -5.34 11.50
N PHE A 283 -9.00 -5.77 10.51
CA PHE A 283 -8.25 -7.03 10.58
C PHE A 283 -7.20 -7.02 11.69
N ASP A 284 -6.47 -5.91 11.87
CA ASP A 284 -5.50 -5.76 12.96
C ASP A 284 -6.16 -5.77 14.35
N SER A 285 -7.38 -5.23 14.45
CA SER A 285 -8.15 -5.26 15.70
C SER A 285 -8.63 -6.68 16.02
N VAL A 286 -9.07 -7.44 15.02
CA VAL A 286 -9.44 -8.86 15.19
C VAL A 286 -8.21 -9.70 15.56
N ALA A 287 -7.06 -9.44 14.94
CA ALA A 287 -5.80 -10.13 15.26
C ALA A 287 -5.36 -9.87 16.71
N ALA A 288 -5.48 -8.64 17.19
CA ALA A 288 -5.14 -8.28 18.57
C ALA A 288 -6.03 -8.95 19.63
N HIS A 289 -7.31 -9.14 19.31
CA HIS A 289 -8.31 -9.72 20.22
C HIS A 289 -8.71 -11.15 19.85
N LYS A 290 -7.86 -11.87 19.10
CA LYS A 290 -8.16 -13.22 18.60
C LYS A 290 -8.54 -14.20 19.74
N SER A 291 -7.84 -14.12 20.87
CA SER A 291 -8.11 -14.95 22.05
C SER A 291 -9.48 -14.68 22.64
N ASP A 292 -9.92 -13.41 22.67
CA ASP A 292 -11.14 -13.01 23.34
C ASP A 292 -12.37 -13.30 22.44
N LEU A 293 -12.21 -13.11 21.13
CA LEU A 293 -13.25 -13.30 20.13
C LEU A 293 -13.54 -14.78 19.83
N PHE A 294 -12.51 -15.62 19.77
CA PHE A 294 -12.62 -17.00 19.27
C PHE A 294 -12.34 -18.08 20.33
N SER A 295 -12.24 -17.73 21.61
CA SER A 295 -11.99 -18.71 22.66
C SER A 295 -13.18 -19.66 22.86
N SER A 296 -12.87 -20.96 22.90
CA SER A 296 -13.82 -22.03 23.26
C SER A 296 -14.28 -21.96 24.72
N ALA A 297 -13.59 -21.20 25.58
CA ALA A 297 -13.97 -21.02 26.98
C ALA A 297 -15.16 -20.07 27.15
N ASN A 298 -15.40 -19.17 26.20
CA ASN A 298 -16.48 -18.19 26.26
C ASN A 298 -17.81 -18.78 25.78
N SER A 299 -17.81 -19.44 24.62
CA SER A 299 -18.99 -20.16 24.12
C SER A 299 -18.62 -21.15 23.00
N PRO A 300 -19.42 -22.23 22.78
CA PRO A 300 -19.24 -23.11 21.62
C PRO A 300 -19.43 -22.38 20.28
N VAL A 301 -20.24 -21.31 20.26
CA VAL A 301 -20.46 -20.45 19.08
C VAL A 301 -19.19 -19.66 18.74
N SER A 302 -18.44 -19.20 19.75
CA SER A 302 -17.15 -18.52 19.54
C SER A 302 -16.12 -19.45 18.90
N ALA A 303 -16.14 -20.75 19.23
CA ALA A 303 -15.26 -21.74 18.61
C ALA A 303 -15.60 -22.01 17.14
N THR A 304 -16.88 -22.13 16.78
CA THR A 304 -17.30 -22.28 15.38
C THR A 304 -17.08 -21.02 14.56
N LEU A 305 -17.22 -19.84 15.17
CA LEU A 305 -16.82 -18.56 14.57
C LEU A 305 -15.30 -18.50 14.33
N GLY A 306 -14.50 -19.00 15.28
CA GLY A 306 -13.05 -19.13 15.11
C GLY A 306 -12.68 -20.03 13.93
N PHE A 307 -13.31 -21.21 13.83
CA PHE A 307 -13.09 -22.13 12.72
C PHE A 307 -13.49 -21.51 11.36
N THR A 308 -14.65 -20.85 11.29
CA THR A 308 -15.09 -20.20 10.03
C THR A 308 -14.22 -19.01 9.64
N TRP A 309 -13.76 -18.24 10.62
CA TRP A 309 -12.78 -17.18 10.40
C TRP A 309 -11.47 -17.75 9.84
N GLU A 310 -10.93 -18.81 10.44
CA GLU A 310 -9.72 -19.46 9.94
C GLU A 310 -9.92 -20.05 8.55
N ALA A 311 -11.04 -20.73 8.29
CA ALA A 311 -11.38 -21.26 6.97
C ALA A 311 -11.44 -20.16 5.89
N LEU A 312 -11.95 -18.98 6.23
CA LEU A 312 -11.95 -17.81 5.35
C LEU A 312 -10.54 -17.28 5.08
N MET A 313 -9.73 -17.15 6.13
CA MET A 313 -8.37 -16.62 6.02
C MET A 313 -7.40 -17.58 5.32
N MET A 314 -7.77 -18.86 5.17
CA MET A 314 -7.03 -19.88 4.42
C MET A 314 -7.35 -19.91 2.92
N GLU A 315 -8.32 -19.12 2.45
CA GLU A 315 -8.58 -19.00 1.00
C GLU A 315 -7.40 -18.33 0.27
N ASP A 316 -7.16 -18.71 -0.98
CA ASP A 316 -6.01 -18.24 -1.77
C ASP A 316 -5.92 -16.70 -1.83
N VAL A 317 -7.08 -16.04 -1.90
CA VAL A 317 -7.21 -14.58 -1.83
C VAL A 317 -8.47 -14.24 -1.03
N VAL A 318 -8.27 -13.63 0.14
CA VAL A 318 -9.38 -13.12 0.96
C VAL A 318 -9.95 -11.87 0.32
N ARG A 319 -11.15 -11.98 -0.25
CA ARG A 319 -11.85 -10.85 -0.89
C ARG A 319 -12.71 -10.11 0.13
N THR A 320 -12.75 -8.79 0.04
CA THR A 320 -13.65 -7.98 0.87
C THR A 320 -15.08 -8.08 0.32
N PRO A 321 -16.09 -8.36 1.17
CA PRO A 321 -17.46 -8.55 0.71
C PRO A 321 -18.11 -7.22 0.31
N ALA A 322 -19.07 -7.28 -0.62
CA ALA A 322 -19.99 -6.18 -0.84
C ALA A 322 -20.99 -6.09 0.33
N MET A 323 -21.31 -4.86 0.73
CA MET A 323 -22.15 -4.57 1.90
C MET A 323 -23.15 -3.46 1.59
N THR A 324 -24.21 -3.40 2.40
CA THR A 324 -25.22 -2.33 2.36
C THR A 324 -24.73 -1.09 3.10
N ALA A 325 -25.29 0.09 2.77
CA ALA A 325 -24.87 1.37 3.37
C ALA A 325 -24.80 1.39 4.91
N PRO A 326 -25.80 0.87 5.68
CA PRO A 326 -25.73 0.86 7.14
C PRO A 326 -24.58 0.00 7.69
N VAL A 327 -24.24 -1.08 6.98
CA VAL A 327 -23.12 -1.97 7.35
C VAL A 327 -21.78 -1.30 7.06
N ALA A 328 -21.66 -0.58 5.94
CA ALA A 328 -20.46 0.21 5.63
C ALA A 328 -20.23 1.32 6.67
N LEU A 329 -21.30 2.02 7.06
CA LEU A 329 -21.25 3.03 8.12
C LEU A 329 -20.84 2.41 9.46
N TYR A 330 -21.41 1.25 9.81
CA TYR A 330 -21.05 0.55 11.05
C TYR A 330 -19.58 0.12 11.07
N LEU A 331 -19.09 -0.51 10.00
CA LEU A 331 -17.69 -0.91 9.88
C LEU A 331 -16.74 0.28 10.02
N LEU A 332 -17.08 1.42 9.39
CA LEU A 332 -16.29 2.65 9.50
C LEU A 332 -16.24 3.15 10.95
N LEU A 333 -17.38 3.26 11.62
CA LEU A 333 -17.48 3.77 12.98
C LEU A 333 -16.78 2.86 14.00
N VAL A 334 -16.90 1.53 13.85
CA VAL A 334 -16.16 0.54 14.67
C VAL A 334 -14.65 0.65 14.43
N SER A 335 -14.23 0.86 13.17
CA SER A 335 -12.81 1.02 12.86
C SER A 335 -12.25 2.33 13.41
N ILE A 336 -13.03 3.41 13.44
CA ILE A 336 -12.64 4.67 14.09
C ILE A 336 -12.43 4.48 15.60
N SER A 337 -13.37 3.83 16.28
CA SER A 337 -13.28 3.60 17.72
C SER A 337 -12.10 2.67 18.07
N ALA A 338 -11.89 1.60 17.28
CA ALA A 338 -10.77 0.69 17.44
C ALA A 338 -9.43 1.36 17.16
N SER A 339 -9.33 2.16 16.09
CA SER A 339 -8.12 2.89 15.69
C SER A 339 -7.57 3.76 16.82
N ARG A 340 -8.43 4.50 17.53
CA ARG A 340 -8.01 5.36 18.65
C ARG A 340 -7.44 4.56 19.83
N SER A 341 -8.01 3.38 20.11
CA SER A 341 -7.52 2.51 21.19
C SER A 341 -6.15 1.91 20.87
N ARG A 342 -5.92 1.61 19.58
CA ARG A 342 -4.73 0.91 19.07
C ARG A 342 -3.56 1.84 18.73
N ALA A 343 -3.84 3.09 18.35
CA ALA A 343 -2.80 4.04 17.96
C ALA A 343 -1.81 4.35 19.10
N PRO A 344 -0.51 4.57 18.79
CA PRO A 344 0.48 5.00 19.77
C PRO A 344 0.15 6.39 20.34
N ALA A 345 0.62 6.69 21.54
CA ALA A 345 0.24 7.89 22.30
C ALA A 345 0.38 9.21 21.52
N GLU A 346 1.44 9.33 20.71
CA GLU A 346 1.70 10.50 19.85
C GLU A 346 0.64 10.71 18.76
N LEU A 347 0.10 9.61 18.21
CA LEU A 347 -0.85 9.63 17.10
C LEU A 347 -2.32 9.52 17.55
N LYS A 348 -2.58 9.32 18.85
CA LYS A 348 -3.97 9.20 19.36
C LYS A 348 -4.81 10.44 19.13
N ALA A 349 -4.20 11.62 19.13
CA ALA A 349 -4.89 12.90 18.96
C ALA A 349 -5.10 13.26 17.49
N ALA A 350 -4.07 13.13 16.66
CA ALA A 350 -4.10 13.48 15.25
C ALA A 350 -3.21 12.55 14.43
N SER A 351 -3.63 12.25 13.20
CA SER A 351 -2.87 11.48 12.23
C SER A 351 -3.23 11.87 10.80
N ALA A 352 -2.36 11.55 9.84
CA ALA A 352 -2.64 11.78 8.42
C ALA A 352 -3.63 10.74 7.84
N HIS A 353 -3.56 9.49 8.31
CA HIS A 353 -4.50 8.43 7.95
C HIS A 353 -4.95 7.66 9.20
N LEU A 354 -6.04 6.89 9.07
CA LEU A 354 -6.64 6.11 10.14
C LEU A 354 -5.75 4.94 10.61
N ASP A 355 -5.07 4.28 9.68
CA ASP A 355 -4.20 3.11 9.88
C ASP A 355 -2.77 3.48 10.30
N MET A 356 -2.40 4.77 10.32
CA MET A 356 -1.08 5.23 10.75
C MET A 356 -0.73 4.75 12.16
N GLY A 357 0.37 3.99 12.26
CA GLY A 357 0.88 3.41 13.51
C GLY A 357 0.14 2.15 13.98
N ILE A 358 -0.72 1.57 13.14
CA ILE A 358 -1.45 0.33 13.39
C ILE A 358 -0.92 -0.72 12.41
N GLY A 359 -0.32 -1.80 12.95
CA GLY A 359 0.30 -2.86 12.15
C GLY A 359 1.83 -2.82 12.14
N PRO A 360 2.50 -3.78 11.46
CA PRO A 360 3.95 -3.80 11.33
C PRO A 360 4.42 -2.55 10.57
N ALA A 361 5.51 -1.94 11.04
CA ALA A 361 6.01 -0.64 10.53
C ALA A 361 6.11 -0.62 9.00
N GLU A 362 5.13 -0.01 8.35
CA GLU A 362 5.20 0.26 6.92
C GLU A 362 6.40 1.18 6.69
N GLN A 363 7.30 0.79 5.78
CA GLN A 363 8.32 1.69 5.26
C GLN A 363 7.60 2.74 4.42
N HIS A 364 7.03 3.75 5.07
CA HIS A 364 6.60 4.94 4.37
C HIS A 364 7.84 5.51 3.69
N VAL A 365 7.80 5.58 2.35
CA VAL A 365 8.77 6.38 1.62
C VAL A 365 8.55 7.80 2.10
N ALA A 366 9.33 8.22 3.10
CA ALA A 366 9.23 9.55 3.65
C ALA A 366 9.45 10.50 2.48
N PRO A 367 8.44 11.29 2.06
CA PRO A 367 8.64 12.23 0.99
C PRO A 367 9.80 13.13 1.41
N ALA A 368 10.73 13.40 0.48
CA ALA A 368 11.83 14.31 0.75
C ALA A 368 11.24 15.57 1.38
N THR A 369 11.74 15.92 2.57
CA THR A 369 11.02 16.73 3.58
C THR A 369 10.54 18.10 3.07
N LEU A 370 11.11 18.58 1.97
CA LEU A 370 10.83 19.88 1.39
C LEU A 370 9.89 19.82 0.17
N THR A 371 9.56 18.65 -0.37
CA THR A 371 8.73 18.53 -1.61
C THR A 371 7.33 19.12 -1.47
N THR A 372 6.80 19.19 -0.25
CA THR A 372 5.47 19.76 0.06
C THR A 372 5.43 21.29 0.05
N LEU A 373 6.59 21.97 0.05
CA LEU A 373 6.69 23.42 0.06
C LEU A 373 6.60 24.02 -1.34
N ASP A 374 6.08 25.25 -1.40
CA ASP A 374 6.02 26.06 -2.62
C ASP A 374 7.44 26.29 -3.19
N PRO A 375 7.68 25.98 -4.48
CA PRO A 375 8.97 26.22 -5.13
C PRO A 375 9.44 27.69 -5.05
N ILE A 376 8.54 28.67 -4.94
CA ILE A 376 8.91 30.09 -4.84
C ILE A 376 9.63 30.37 -3.51
N LEU A 377 9.14 29.83 -2.40
CA LEU A 377 9.75 30.00 -1.08
C LEU A 377 11.15 29.36 -1.03
N LYS A 378 11.25 28.13 -1.55
CA LYS A 378 12.53 27.42 -1.71
C LYS A 378 13.54 28.23 -2.51
N ARG A 379 13.08 28.82 -3.63
CA ARG A 379 13.92 29.62 -4.52
C ARG A 379 14.40 30.90 -3.86
N ARG A 380 13.53 31.64 -3.17
CA ARG A 380 13.91 32.88 -2.45
C ARG A 380 14.98 32.60 -1.39
N PHE A 381 14.74 31.58 -0.57
CA PHE A 381 15.72 31.13 0.43
C PHE A 381 17.05 30.74 -0.21
N ALA A 382 17.02 29.92 -1.28
CA ALA A 382 18.22 29.51 -1.99
C ALA A 382 18.98 30.69 -2.62
N VAL A 383 18.28 31.68 -3.20
CA VAL A 383 18.89 32.89 -3.76
C VAL A 383 19.64 33.67 -2.69
N GLU A 384 19.01 33.92 -1.54
CA GLU A 384 19.63 34.66 -0.45
C GLU A 384 20.80 33.91 0.19
N ALA A 385 20.64 32.60 0.42
CA ALA A 385 21.69 31.76 0.98
C ALA A 385 22.91 31.63 0.06
N VAL A 386 22.70 31.43 -1.25
CA VAL A 386 23.79 31.37 -2.23
C VAL A 386 24.49 32.73 -2.37
N LYS A 387 23.74 33.84 -2.42
CA LYS A 387 24.33 35.19 -2.45
C LYS A 387 25.19 35.47 -1.21
N ARG A 388 24.72 35.08 -0.03
CA ARG A 388 25.48 35.23 1.23
C ARG A 388 26.77 34.42 1.21
N LEU A 389 26.71 33.15 0.77
CA LEU A 389 27.90 32.30 0.66
C LEU A 389 28.91 32.82 -0.36
N LEU A 390 28.45 33.34 -1.50
CA LEU A 390 29.31 33.94 -2.53
C LEU A 390 29.90 35.31 -2.14
N GLY A 391 29.43 35.91 -1.04
CA GLY A 391 29.95 37.15 -0.50
C GLY A 391 31.19 36.98 0.38
N GLU A 392 31.45 35.78 0.89
CA GLU A 392 32.53 35.48 1.83
C GLU A 392 33.52 34.47 1.23
N MET A 393 34.84 34.69 1.35
CA MET A 393 35.85 33.73 0.85
C MET A 393 35.65 32.31 1.43
N LYS A 394 35.47 32.23 2.75
CA LYS A 394 35.22 30.95 3.44
C LYS A 394 33.86 30.33 3.05
N GLY A 395 32.92 31.13 2.55
CA GLY A 395 31.63 30.67 2.04
C GLY A 395 31.76 30.09 0.63
N CYS A 396 32.49 30.75 -0.26
CA CYS A 396 32.79 30.26 -1.61
C CYS A 396 33.51 28.90 -1.60
N ALA A 397 34.53 28.74 -0.74
CA ALA A 397 35.27 27.48 -0.63
C ALA A 397 34.37 26.31 -0.19
N ARG A 398 33.47 26.55 0.77
CA ARG A 398 32.49 25.56 1.25
C ARG A 398 31.48 25.19 0.17
N LEU A 399 30.93 26.19 -0.51
CA LEU A 399 29.99 26.00 -1.62
C LEU A 399 30.63 25.22 -2.77
N THR A 400 31.87 25.56 -3.13
CA THR A 400 32.65 24.87 -4.17
C THR A 400 32.83 23.39 -3.87
N LYS A 401 33.17 23.05 -2.62
CA LYS A 401 33.34 21.67 -2.16
C LYS A 401 32.01 20.90 -2.20
N ALA A 402 30.92 21.51 -1.74
CA ALA A 402 29.58 20.91 -1.76
C ALA A 402 29.06 20.71 -3.19
N LEU A 403 29.22 21.70 -4.07
CA LEU A 403 28.84 21.58 -5.50
C LEU A 403 29.63 20.48 -6.22
N ARG A 404 30.92 20.32 -5.87
CA ARG A 404 31.75 19.24 -6.42
C ARG A 404 31.30 17.86 -5.92
N ALA A 405 30.92 17.74 -4.64
CA ALA A 405 30.35 16.51 -4.09
C ALA A 405 29.04 16.13 -4.79
N ALA A 406 28.20 17.12 -5.11
CA ALA A 406 26.98 16.97 -5.89
C ALA A 406 27.17 16.84 -7.41
N LYS A 407 28.43 16.73 -7.90
CA LYS A 407 28.80 16.59 -9.33
C LYS A 407 28.41 17.77 -10.22
N LEU A 408 28.16 18.95 -9.66
CA LEU A 408 27.90 20.19 -10.40
C LEU A 408 29.22 20.92 -10.67
N TYR A 409 30.03 20.36 -11.58
CA TYR A 409 31.40 20.82 -11.83
C TYR A 409 31.48 22.24 -12.37
N ASP A 410 30.59 22.63 -13.30
CA ASP A 410 30.60 23.97 -13.89
C ASP A 410 30.26 25.04 -12.85
N SER A 411 29.22 24.81 -12.06
CA SER A 411 28.83 25.69 -10.97
C SER A 411 29.87 25.72 -9.84
N SER A 412 30.55 24.60 -9.58
CA SER A 412 31.70 24.53 -8.65
C SER A 412 32.87 25.38 -9.15
N ARG A 413 33.20 25.30 -10.45
CA ARG A 413 34.24 26.12 -11.07
C ARG A 413 33.92 27.61 -10.98
N ASP A 414 32.65 27.96 -11.20
CA ASP A 414 32.20 29.35 -11.12
C ASP A 414 32.16 29.88 -9.68
N ALA A 415 31.84 29.04 -8.69
CA ALA A 415 31.96 29.39 -7.27
C ALA A 415 33.43 29.59 -6.85
N ALA A 416 34.34 28.74 -7.33
CA ALA A 416 35.78 28.89 -7.12
C ALA A 416 36.34 30.15 -7.80
N LEU A 417 35.83 30.48 -8.98
CA LEU A 417 36.17 31.74 -9.66
C LEU A 417 35.71 32.94 -8.83
N CYS A 418 34.50 32.89 -8.23
CA CYS A 418 34.03 33.94 -7.33
C CYS A 418 34.88 34.06 -6.06
N GLU A 419 35.45 32.96 -5.56
CA GLU A 419 36.45 32.97 -4.48
C GLU A 419 37.72 33.72 -4.90
N ALA A 420 38.26 33.42 -6.09
CA ALA A 420 39.44 34.10 -6.62
C ALA A 420 39.18 35.60 -6.89
N MET A 421 37.97 35.96 -7.33
CA MET A 421 37.56 37.36 -7.51
C MET A 421 37.35 38.12 -6.19
N LEU A 422 37.29 37.42 -5.05
CA LEU A 422 37.26 38.03 -3.71
C LEU A 422 38.68 38.30 -3.19
N ASP A 423 39.71 37.65 -3.73
CA ASP A 423 41.12 37.87 -3.39
C ASP A 423 41.70 39.08 -4.15
N ASP A 424 41.03 40.22 -4.01
CA ASP A 424 41.27 41.45 -4.77
C ASP A 424 42.64 42.10 -4.46
N ARG A 425 43.30 41.72 -3.37
CA ARG A 425 44.44 42.47 -2.82
C ARG A 425 45.68 42.43 -3.72
N GLN A 426 45.92 41.32 -4.43
CA GLN A 426 47.06 41.19 -5.35
C GLN A 426 46.79 41.88 -6.70
N LEU A 427 45.54 41.81 -7.19
CA LEU A 427 45.14 42.46 -8.44
C LEU A 427 45.12 43.99 -8.31
N LEU A 428 44.64 44.50 -7.17
CA LEU A 428 44.62 45.95 -6.89
C LEU A 428 46.03 46.55 -6.81
N LEU A 429 47.02 45.78 -6.36
CA LEU A 429 48.44 46.17 -6.35
C LEU A 429 49.06 46.13 -7.76
N ALA A 430 48.71 45.14 -8.58
CA ALA A 430 49.20 45.01 -9.95
C ALA A 430 48.66 46.09 -10.89
N ASP A 431 47.39 46.50 -10.74
CA ASP A 431 46.78 47.57 -11.57
C ASP A 431 47.47 48.93 -11.41
N VAL A 432 48.09 49.14 -10.25
CA VAL A 432 48.71 50.39 -9.84
C VAL A 432 50.18 50.45 -10.26
N GLU A 433 50.79 49.31 -10.61
CA GLU A 433 52.22 49.20 -10.90
C GLU A 433 52.69 50.11 -12.04
N GLY A 434 51.86 50.32 -13.07
CA GLY A 434 52.17 51.23 -14.20
C GLY A 434 51.90 52.71 -13.93
N ILE A 435 51.18 53.06 -12.86
CA ILE A 435 50.82 54.45 -12.49
C ILE A 435 51.83 55.03 -11.49
N VAL A 436 52.54 54.16 -10.77
CA VAL A 436 53.43 54.53 -9.67
C VAL A 436 54.65 55.31 -10.16
N ASP A 437 55.17 55.03 -11.36
CA ASP A 437 56.45 55.57 -11.85
C ASP A 437 56.54 57.10 -11.96
N ARG A 438 55.42 57.83 -11.84
CA ARG A 438 55.42 59.30 -11.90
C ARG A 438 55.63 59.97 -10.52
N PHE A 439 55.72 59.21 -9.42
CA PHE A 439 55.85 59.72 -8.03
C PHE A 439 57.29 60.05 -7.56
N ASP A 440 58.26 60.15 -8.47
CA ASP A 440 59.67 60.45 -8.17
C ASP A 440 59.88 61.82 -7.46
N SER A 441 58.99 62.80 -7.71
CA SER A 441 59.13 64.17 -7.20
C SER A 441 58.55 64.35 -5.80
N THR A 442 59.41 64.39 -4.78
CA THR A 442 59.02 64.53 -3.36
C THR A 442 58.19 65.79 -3.08
N ALA A 443 58.44 66.90 -3.78
CA ALA A 443 57.70 68.15 -3.59
C ALA A 443 56.25 68.08 -4.10
N GLU A 444 56.02 67.37 -5.21
CA GLU A 444 54.69 67.20 -5.80
C GLU A 444 53.84 66.22 -4.99
N VAL A 445 54.45 65.15 -4.47
CA VAL A 445 53.80 64.19 -3.57
C VAL A 445 53.37 64.86 -2.26
N LYS A 446 54.21 65.71 -1.66
CA LYS A 446 53.86 66.51 -0.47
C LYS A 446 52.65 67.42 -0.71
N SER A 447 52.55 68.02 -1.89
CA SER A 447 51.40 68.86 -2.25
C SER A 447 50.12 68.03 -2.40
N LEU A 448 50.21 66.85 -3.00
CA LEU A 448 49.08 65.96 -3.22
C LEU A 448 48.58 65.35 -1.89
N MET A 449 49.50 64.93 -1.01
CA MET A 449 49.16 64.44 0.32
C MET A 449 48.57 65.53 1.23
N ASN A 450 49.07 66.77 1.17
CA ASN A 450 48.49 67.90 1.90
C ASN A 450 47.03 68.17 1.48
N SER A 451 46.74 68.07 0.17
CA SER A 451 45.38 68.26 -0.37
C SER A 451 44.44 67.08 -0.03
N LEU A 452 44.95 65.85 0.07
CA LEU A 452 44.15 64.70 0.51
C LEU A 452 43.85 64.75 2.01
N MET A 453 44.82 65.17 2.83
CA MET A 453 44.65 65.28 4.29
C MET A 453 43.74 66.45 4.70
N SER A 454 43.62 67.49 3.87
CA SER A 454 42.68 68.61 4.07
C SER A 454 41.24 68.31 3.64
N GLY A 455 41.00 67.19 2.93
CA GLY A 455 39.66 66.73 2.54
C GLY A 455 38.78 66.27 3.72
N THR A 456 37.50 65.98 3.45
CA THR A 456 36.50 65.61 4.48
C THR A 456 36.43 64.11 4.79
N ASP A 457 37.00 63.25 3.96
CA ASP A 457 36.82 61.79 4.04
C ASP A 457 37.72 61.14 5.11
N SER A 458 37.13 60.52 6.14
CA SER A 458 37.87 59.96 7.28
C SER A 458 38.64 58.68 6.94
N ASN A 459 38.12 57.87 6.02
CA ASN A 459 38.73 56.59 5.62
C ASN A 459 40.03 56.80 4.84
N ILE A 460 40.06 57.84 3.99
CA ILE A 460 41.25 58.24 3.24
C ILE A 460 42.35 58.71 4.19
N LYS A 461 42.00 59.49 5.22
CA LYS A 461 42.95 59.96 6.24
C LYS A 461 43.55 58.80 7.03
N ALA A 462 42.72 57.86 7.47
CA ALA A 462 43.18 56.67 8.18
C ALA A 462 44.12 55.81 7.32
N HIS A 463 43.79 55.62 6.04
CA HIS A 463 44.65 54.87 5.12
C HIS A 463 46.00 55.56 4.87
N ILE A 464 46.00 56.88 4.65
CA ILE A 464 47.24 57.67 4.50
C ILE A 464 48.09 57.59 5.78
N CYS A 465 47.48 57.73 6.95
CA CYS A 465 48.20 57.61 8.23
C CYS A 465 48.79 56.20 8.42
N ASN A 466 48.10 55.15 8.00
CA ASN A 466 48.60 53.77 8.04
C ASN A 466 49.77 53.55 7.07
N VAL A 467 49.68 54.05 5.83
CA VAL A 467 50.73 53.88 4.80
C VAL A 467 52.01 54.64 5.17
N PHE A 468 51.87 55.84 5.75
CA PHE A 468 53.01 56.66 6.18
C PHE A 468 53.39 56.49 7.67
N GLN A 469 52.80 55.51 8.37
CA GLN A 469 53.02 55.20 9.79
C GLN A 469 52.91 56.41 10.75
N ILE A 470 52.06 57.38 10.41
CA ILE A 470 51.92 58.62 11.18
C ILE A 470 51.09 58.34 12.43
N SER A 471 51.75 58.26 13.58
CA SER A 471 51.11 57.94 14.86
C SER A 471 50.40 59.17 15.43
N GLY A 472 49.09 59.08 15.70
CA GLY A 472 48.39 60.01 16.61
C GLY A 472 47.50 61.12 16.02
N ILE A 473 47.12 61.08 14.74
CA ILE A 473 46.32 62.15 14.09
C ILE A 473 44.79 62.02 14.28
N GLU A 474 44.30 60.98 14.97
CA GLU A 474 42.85 60.69 15.05
C GLU A 474 41.98 61.76 15.75
N ARG A 475 42.53 62.86 16.31
CA ARG A 475 41.70 63.81 17.10
C ARG A 475 41.91 65.32 16.92
N ARG A 476 42.76 65.83 16.04
CA ARG A 476 42.92 67.30 15.88
C ARG A 476 42.93 67.74 14.41
N SER A 477 41.89 68.47 14.02
CA SER A 477 41.53 68.85 12.65
C SER A 477 42.48 69.85 11.95
N HIS A 478 43.51 70.39 12.60
CA HIS A 478 44.35 71.45 12.03
C HIS A 478 45.84 71.36 12.35
N GLN A 479 46.41 70.14 12.47
CA GLN A 479 47.87 70.01 12.56
C GLN A 479 48.47 69.86 11.16
N ARG A 480 49.32 70.82 10.73
CA ARG A 480 50.16 70.66 9.54
C ARG A 480 51.09 69.48 9.78
N VAL A 481 50.90 68.42 9.00
CA VAL A 481 51.77 67.24 9.01
C VAL A 481 53.15 67.66 8.52
N ASP A 482 54.19 67.36 9.30
CA ASP A 482 55.57 67.51 8.85
C ASP A 482 55.90 66.36 7.90
N TRP A 483 55.72 66.60 6.61
CA TRP A 483 55.96 65.60 5.59
C TRP A 483 57.43 65.25 5.42
N ASP A 484 58.37 66.07 5.88
CA ASP A 484 59.79 65.70 5.86
C ASP A 484 60.09 64.60 6.88
N ALA A 485 59.50 64.68 8.07
CA ALA A 485 59.58 63.62 9.08
C ALA A 485 58.80 62.35 8.67
N ALA A 486 57.60 62.50 8.09
CA ALA A 486 56.78 61.37 7.67
C ALA A 486 57.38 60.59 6.47
N MET A 487 58.04 61.29 5.54
CA MET A 487 58.70 60.65 4.39
C MET A 487 60.03 59.98 4.79
N ALA A 488 60.71 60.52 5.81
CA ALA A 488 61.92 59.92 6.38
C ALA A 488 61.59 58.66 7.21
N ALA A 489 60.51 58.65 7.99
CA ALA A 489 60.08 57.50 8.79
C ALA A 489 59.73 56.25 7.95
N VAL A 490 59.47 56.44 6.67
CA VAL A 490 58.96 55.44 5.73
C VAL A 490 60.05 55.05 4.69
N ASP A 491 61.26 55.61 4.81
CA ASP A 491 62.35 55.44 3.84
C ASP A 491 61.93 55.71 2.38
N TRP A 492 61.22 56.82 2.16
CA TRP A 492 60.67 57.15 0.84
C TRP A 492 61.73 57.14 -0.26
N ALA A 493 62.94 57.63 0.03
CA ALA A 493 64.03 57.66 -0.95
C ALA A 493 64.40 56.29 -1.56
N HIS A 494 64.11 55.18 -0.87
CA HIS A 494 64.47 53.82 -1.32
C HIS A 494 63.25 52.94 -1.55
N ARG A 495 62.10 53.25 -0.94
CA ARG A 495 60.88 52.41 -0.97
C ARG A 495 59.64 53.13 -1.47
N TRP A 496 59.78 54.32 -2.06
CA TRP A 496 58.63 55.11 -2.53
C TRP A 496 57.67 54.27 -3.39
N ARG A 497 58.16 53.46 -4.34
CA ARG A 497 57.31 52.58 -5.17
C ARG A 497 56.41 51.65 -4.36
N GLU A 498 56.89 51.07 -3.27
CA GLU A 498 56.12 50.15 -2.42
C GLU A 498 55.02 50.91 -1.66
N HIS A 499 55.34 52.09 -1.13
CA HIS A 499 54.40 52.93 -0.38
C HIS A 499 53.37 53.61 -1.29
N THR A 500 53.74 54.05 -2.49
CA THR A 500 52.78 54.57 -3.47
C THR A 500 51.82 53.48 -3.97
N ARG A 501 52.31 52.25 -4.16
CA ARG A 501 51.44 51.09 -4.49
C ARG A 501 50.44 50.84 -3.38
N ALA A 502 50.88 50.83 -2.13
CA ALA A 502 50.00 50.68 -0.97
C ALA A 502 48.97 51.82 -0.86
N LEU A 503 49.39 53.06 -1.15
CA LEU A 503 48.52 54.23 -1.13
C LEU A 503 47.39 54.15 -2.17
N LEU A 504 47.74 53.84 -3.42
CA LEU A 504 46.84 53.80 -4.59
C LEU A 504 46.09 52.45 -4.72
N SER A 505 46.48 51.45 -3.93
CA SER A 505 45.74 50.18 -3.83
C SER A 505 44.35 50.36 -3.23
N ASP A 506 44.13 51.39 -2.41
CA ASP A 506 42.80 51.72 -1.89
C ASP A 506 41.98 52.46 -2.97
N PRO A 507 40.75 52.01 -3.29
CA PRO A 507 39.92 52.63 -4.32
C PRO A 507 39.44 54.04 -3.94
N ALA A 508 39.21 54.31 -2.65
CA ALA A 508 38.74 55.62 -2.21
C ALA A 508 39.84 56.68 -2.32
N THR A 509 41.08 56.34 -1.94
CA THR A 509 42.24 57.22 -2.17
C THR A 509 42.50 57.45 -3.66
N LEU A 510 42.41 56.43 -4.50
CA LEU A 510 42.66 56.55 -5.94
C LEU A 510 41.59 57.43 -6.65
N GLU A 511 40.32 57.34 -6.24
CA GLU A 511 39.26 58.22 -6.75
C GLU A 511 39.43 59.68 -6.27
N ALA A 512 39.87 59.89 -5.03
CA ALA A 512 40.18 61.23 -4.53
C ALA A 512 41.39 61.86 -5.24
N VAL A 513 42.42 61.06 -5.54
CA VAL A 513 43.57 61.49 -6.36
C VAL A 513 43.13 61.92 -7.75
N TYR A 514 42.28 61.14 -8.43
CA TYR A 514 41.73 61.53 -9.73
C TYR A 514 40.95 62.86 -9.68
N ARG A 515 40.08 63.05 -8.68
CA ARG A 515 39.33 64.31 -8.52
C ARG A 515 40.24 65.52 -8.31
N LEU A 516 41.30 65.36 -7.51
CA LEU A 516 42.29 66.40 -7.30
C LEU A 516 43.11 66.71 -8.55
N LEU A 517 43.48 65.68 -9.33
CA LEU A 517 44.19 65.84 -10.60
C LEU A 517 43.33 66.58 -11.64
N LYS A 518 42.07 66.20 -11.80
CA LYS A 518 41.12 66.84 -12.72
C LYS A 518 40.83 68.31 -12.37
N ASN A 519 40.78 68.63 -11.08
CA ASN A 519 40.59 70.00 -10.62
C ASN A 519 41.85 70.86 -10.83
N ALA A 520 43.05 70.26 -10.75
CA ALA A 520 44.32 70.96 -10.92
C ALA A 520 44.69 71.21 -12.39
N THR A 521 44.37 70.29 -13.31
CA THR A 521 44.64 70.42 -14.75
C THR A 521 43.77 71.49 -15.43
N GLY A 522 42.62 71.85 -14.86
CA GLY A 522 41.77 72.95 -15.34
C GLY A 522 42.30 74.37 -15.07
N ALA A 523 43.33 74.52 -14.21
CA ALA A 523 43.95 75.81 -13.90
C ALA A 523 45.14 76.08 -14.84
N LYS A 524 45.12 77.20 -15.58
CA LYS A 524 45.96 77.50 -16.76
C LYS A 524 47.51 77.50 -16.61
N HIS A 525 48.12 77.10 -15.50
CA HIS A 525 49.59 77.10 -15.34
C HIS A 525 50.15 75.94 -14.49
N ALA A 526 50.03 74.69 -14.94
CA ALA A 526 50.70 73.56 -14.29
C ALA A 526 51.37 72.61 -15.30
N ALA A 527 52.61 72.93 -15.71
CA ALA A 527 53.50 71.95 -16.34
C ALA A 527 54.28 71.22 -15.24
N LYS A 528 53.62 70.28 -14.55
CA LYS A 528 54.21 69.41 -13.52
C LYS A 528 53.94 67.94 -13.87
N ARG A 529 54.89 67.05 -13.57
CA ARG A 529 54.89 65.67 -14.06
C ARG A 529 53.77 64.81 -13.45
N LEU A 530 53.38 65.08 -12.20
CA LEU A 530 52.22 64.44 -11.54
C LEU A 530 50.87 65.08 -11.86
N PHE A 531 50.81 66.34 -12.30
CA PHE A 531 49.56 67.07 -12.58
C PHE A 531 49.36 67.25 -14.09
N SER A 532 49.43 66.17 -14.86
CA SER A 532 49.22 66.17 -16.31
C SER A 532 47.88 65.54 -16.71
N GLU A 533 47.34 65.98 -17.84
CA GLU A 533 46.10 65.43 -18.42
C GLU A 533 46.25 63.95 -18.83
N GLU A 534 47.45 63.56 -19.30
CA GLU A 534 47.80 62.17 -19.60
C GLU A 534 47.76 61.28 -18.35
N TYR A 535 48.24 61.79 -17.21
CA TYR A 535 48.23 61.01 -15.97
C TYR A 535 46.83 60.92 -15.36
N ALA A 536 46.02 61.98 -15.48
CA ALA A 536 44.62 61.96 -15.09
C ALA A 536 43.82 60.91 -15.88
N SER A 537 44.10 60.76 -17.19
CA SER A 537 43.44 59.73 -18.03
C SER A 537 43.92 58.31 -17.73
N GLU A 538 45.19 58.11 -17.33
CA GLU A 538 45.70 56.80 -16.85
C GLU A 538 45.05 56.37 -15.52
N VAL A 539 44.87 57.31 -14.58
CA VAL A 539 44.15 57.07 -13.32
C VAL A 539 42.65 56.86 -13.57
N GLU A 540 42.04 57.59 -14.51
CA GLU A 540 40.65 57.36 -14.92
C GLU A 540 40.45 55.98 -15.55
N ALA A 541 41.37 55.56 -16.41
CA ALA A 541 41.34 54.24 -17.04
C ALA A 541 41.44 53.11 -16.01
N THR A 542 42.22 53.28 -14.94
CA THR A 542 42.30 52.27 -13.87
C THR A 542 41.08 52.27 -12.95
N LEU A 543 40.48 53.43 -12.66
CA LEU A 543 39.16 53.50 -12.00
C LEU A 543 38.09 52.81 -12.84
N HIS A 544 38.08 53.04 -14.15
CA HIS A 544 37.12 52.43 -15.06
C HIS A 544 37.28 50.90 -15.10
N ARG A 545 38.51 50.39 -15.19
CA ARG A 545 38.80 48.94 -15.12
C ARG A 545 38.35 48.33 -13.79
N ARG A 546 38.55 49.02 -12.66
CA ARG A 546 38.09 48.55 -11.33
C ARG A 546 36.55 48.49 -11.27
N ARG A 547 35.86 49.50 -11.81
CA ARG A 547 34.38 49.51 -11.90
C ARG A 547 33.84 48.42 -12.81
N GLU A 548 34.47 48.17 -13.95
CA GLU A 548 34.11 47.08 -14.87
C GLU A 548 34.29 45.70 -14.23
N ARG A 549 35.39 45.47 -13.49
CA ARG A 549 35.62 44.21 -12.78
C ARG A 549 34.61 43.98 -11.65
N ALA A 550 34.28 45.03 -10.90
CA ALA A 550 33.23 44.96 -9.89
C ALA A 550 31.85 44.63 -10.52
N ALA A 551 31.52 45.25 -11.65
CA ALA A 551 30.30 44.95 -12.40
C ALA A 551 30.30 43.50 -12.95
N ALA A 552 31.42 43.03 -13.49
CA ALA A 552 31.58 41.66 -13.97
C ALA A 552 31.42 40.62 -12.84
N ARG A 553 31.92 40.93 -11.64
CA ARG A 553 31.73 40.10 -10.44
C ARG A 553 30.26 39.99 -10.06
N VAL A 554 29.55 41.11 -9.99
CA VAL A 554 28.11 41.13 -9.67
C VAL A 554 27.33 40.34 -10.72
N ALA A 555 27.62 40.54 -12.01
CA ALA A 555 26.98 39.79 -13.09
C ALA A 555 27.24 38.28 -12.99
N ARG A 556 28.47 37.87 -12.64
CA ARG A 556 28.83 36.45 -12.51
C ARG A 556 28.16 35.78 -11.31
N VAL A 557 28.12 36.46 -10.16
CA VAL A 557 27.39 36.01 -8.97
C VAL A 557 25.90 35.86 -9.29
N GLU A 558 25.30 36.83 -9.98
CA GLU A 558 23.90 36.73 -10.39
C GLU A 558 23.62 35.58 -11.36
N GLN A 559 24.52 35.34 -12.33
CA GLN A 559 24.39 34.23 -13.26
C GLN A 559 24.43 32.88 -12.52
N LEU A 560 25.42 32.69 -11.65
CA LEU A 560 25.55 31.46 -10.86
C LEU A 560 24.33 31.25 -9.94
N VAL A 561 23.84 32.32 -9.30
CA VAL A 561 22.62 32.28 -8.49
C VAL A 561 21.40 31.90 -9.34
N ARG A 562 21.25 32.46 -10.54
CA ARG A 562 20.12 32.11 -11.45
C ARG A 562 20.19 30.64 -11.86
N ASP A 563 21.37 30.14 -12.22
CA ASP A 563 21.56 28.76 -12.68
C ASP A 563 21.28 27.73 -11.58
N LEU A 564 21.74 28.01 -10.35
CA LEU A 564 21.51 27.16 -9.17
C LEU A 564 20.07 27.24 -8.64
N THR A 565 19.35 28.32 -8.95
CA THR A 565 17.98 28.54 -8.49
C THR A 565 16.94 28.39 -9.61
N THR A 566 17.29 27.67 -10.68
CA THR A 566 16.34 27.19 -11.69
C THR A 566 15.38 26.17 -11.09
N TYR A 567 14.11 26.16 -11.51
CA TYR A 567 13.06 25.31 -10.93
C TYR A 567 13.43 23.81 -10.92
N GLU A 568 14.14 23.34 -11.93
CA GLU A 568 14.63 21.96 -12.01
C GLU A 568 15.68 21.63 -10.94
N ARG A 569 16.48 22.62 -10.52
CA ARG A 569 17.65 22.42 -9.65
C ARG A 569 17.42 22.84 -8.21
N VAL A 570 16.35 23.57 -7.88
CA VAL A 570 16.12 24.12 -6.52
C VAL A 570 16.20 23.04 -5.42
N ASP A 571 15.60 21.86 -5.61
CA ASP A 571 15.66 20.80 -4.59
C ASP A 571 17.07 20.22 -4.45
N SER A 572 17.82 20.11 -5.56
CA SER A 572 19.23 19.70 -5.53
C SER A 572 20.12 20.73 -4.84
N THR A 573 19.86 22.03 -5.05
CA THR A 573 20.67 23.09 -4.47
C THR A 573 20.39 23.31 -3.00
N LEU A 574 19.18 23.04 -2.51
CA LEU A 574 18.90 22.97 -1.07
C LEU A 574 19.70 21.86 -0.39
N ASN A 575 19.85 20.69 -1.02
CA ASN A 575 20.71 19.62 -0.48
C ASN A 575 22.19 20.05 -0.45
N VAL A 576 22.68 20.70 -1.50
CA VAL A 576 24.04 21.28 -1.55
C VAL A 576 24.23 22.34 -0.46
N LEU A 577 23.23 23.19 -0.20
CA LEU A 577 23.29 24.20 0.86
C LEU A 577 23.37 23.57 2.25
N ARG A 578 22.67 22.46 2.48
CA ARG A 578 22.78 21.67 3.71
C ARG A 578 24.20 21.11 3.89
N GLU A 579 24.79 20.56 2.83
CA GLU A 579 26.18 20.07 2.85
C GLU A 579 27.23 21.19 3.02
N ALA A 580 26.95 22.40 2.51
CA ALA A 580 27.78 23.58 2.69
C ALA A 580 27.71 24.18 4.11
N GLY A 581 26.82 23.66 4.97
CA GLY A 581 26.66 24.07 6.37
C GLY A 581 25.64 25.18 6.62
N VAL A 582 24.71 25.42 5.68
CA VAL A 582 23.59 26.35 5.86
C VAL A 582 22.43 25.62 6.55
N SER A 583 21.96 26.16 7.67
CA SER A 583 20.81 25.60 8.39
C SER A 583 19.52 25.78 7.58
N LEU A 584 18.83 24.69 7.26
CA LEU A 584 17.54 24.70 6.56
C LEU A 584 16.34 24.73 7.52
N GLN A 585 16.55 25.07 8.80
CA GLN A 585 15.51 25.03 9.84
C GLN A 585 14.28 25.87 9.50
N GLU A 586 14.44 27.02 8.84
CA GLU A 586 13.31 27.85 8.41
C GLU A 586 12.40 27.07 7.44
N LEU A 587 12.98 26.42 6.43
CA LEU A 587 12.24 25.59 5.48
C LEU A 587 11.72 24.31 6.13
N GLU A 588 12.48 23.67 7.03
CA GLU A 588 12.04 22.47 7.73
C GLU A 588 10.88 22.75 8.69
N SER A 589 10.88 23.90 9.36
CA SER A 589 9.77 24.36 10.20
C SER A 589 8.53 24.63 9.36
N ALA A 590 8.67 25.31 8.21
CA ALA A 590 7.58 25.56 7.27
C ALA A 590 7.02 24.26 6.66
N ALA A 591 7.90 23.32 6.31
CA ALA A 591 7.50 21.99 5.83
C ALA A 591 6.75 21.22 6.91
N SER A 592 7.25 21.24 8.16
CA SER A 592 6.58 20.59 9.28
C SER A 592 5.21 21.18 9.56
N ALA A 593 5.06 22.51 9.44
CA ALA A 593 3.78 23.19 9.56
C ALA A 593 2.82 22.79 8.43
N ALA A 594 3.31 22.69 7.18
CA ALA A 594 2.51 22.21 6.05
C ALA A 594 2.09 20.73 6.20
N VAL A 595 2.94 19.89 6.79
CA VAL A 595 2.61 18.50 7.12
C VAL A 595 1.57 18.44 8.24
N GLN A 596 1.71 19.26 9.29
CA GLN A 596 0.73 19.36 10.38
C GLN A 596 -0.64 19.83 9.88
N GLN A 597 -0.70 20.74 8.91
CA GLN A 597 -1.96 21.15 8.27
C GLN A 597 -2.68 20.00 7.56
N ARG A 598 -1.96 18.97 7.11
CA ARG A 598 -2.53 17.76 6.50
C ARG A 598 -2.94 16.70 7.52
N THR A 599 -2.60 16.89 8.80
CA THR A 599 -3.03 15.97 9.85
C THR A 599 -4.47 16.26 10.24
N VAL A 600 -5.26 15.20 10.34
CA VAL A 600 -6.67 15.28 10.74
C VAL A 600 -6.77 14.83 12.19
N ARG A 601 -7.61 15.52 12.96
CA ARG A 601 -7.92 15.10 14.33
C ARG A 601 -8.66 13.76 14.28
N ARG A 602 -8.19 12.76 15.03
CA ARG A 602 -8.86 11.46 15.04
C ARG A 602 -10.29 11.62 15.60
N PRO A 603 -11.32 11.24 14.83
CA PRO A 603 -12.69 11.43 15.26
C PRO A 603 -13.04 10.53 16.46
N GLN A 604 -13.99 10.99 17.27
CA GLN A 604 -14.55 10.23 18.39
C GLN A 604 -15.96 9.80 18.04
N VAL A 605 -16.26 8.52 18.28
CA VAL A 605 -17.58 7.95 18.08
C VAL A 605 -18.14 7.54 19.43
N ASP A 606 -19.35 7.99 19.73
CA ASP A 606 -20.07 7.60 20.93
C ASP A 606 -20.75 6.24 20.73
N ASN A 607 -20.72 5.38 21.75
CA ASN A 607 -21.33 4.04 21.70
C ASN A 607 -22.83 4.08 21.38
N GLY A 608 -23.54 5.15 21.77
CA GLY A 608 -24.94 5.33 21.40
C GLY A 608 -25.18 5.45 19.90
N VAL A 609 -24.22 6.00 19.14
CA VAL A 609 -24.32 6.07 17.67
C VAL A 609 -24.16 4.68 17.05
N LEU A 610 -23.25 3.86 17.59
CA LEU A 610 -23.07 2.48 17.15
C LEU A 610 -24.33 1.63 17.39
N ASP A 611 -25.01 1.83 18.53
CA ASP A 611 -26.28 1.16 18.83
C ASP A 611 -27.38 1.54 17.81
N LEU A 612 -27.52 2.83 17.50
CA LEU A 612 -28.48 3.32 16.51
C LEU A 612 -28.24 2.74 15.11
N VAL A 613 -26.97 2.60 14.70
CA VAL A 613 -26.62 2.00 13.42
C VAL A 613 -26.87 0.49 13.43
N LEU A 614 -26.59 -0.20 14.55
CA LEU A 614 -26.91 -1.63 14.69
C LEU A 614 -28.43 -1.88 14.58
N ASP A 615 -29.25 -1.02 15.17
CA ASP A 615 -30.70 -1.10 15.05
C ASP A 615 -31.16 -0.87 13.61
N ALA A 616 -30.54 0.08 12.90
CA ALA A 616 -30.76 0.25 11.46
C ALA A 616 -30.37 -0.99 10.64
N ILE A 617 -29.28 -1.67 11.00
CA ILE A 617 -28.89 -2.95 10.36
C ILE A 617 -29.92 -4.03 10.65
N ARG A 618 -30.44 -4.14 11.88
CA ARG A 618 -31.49 -5.10 12.24
C ARG A 618 -32.77 -4.86 11.45
N GLN A 619 -33.17 -3.60 11.27
CA GLN A 619 -34.32 -3.22 10.44
C GLN A 619 -34.10 -3.56 8.96
N ARG A 620 -32.90 -3.29 8.43
CA ARG A 620 -32.55 -3.58 7.04
C ARG A 620 -32.43 -5.07 6.73
N HIS A 621 -31.92 -5.85 7.69
CA HIS A 621 -31.64 -7.29 7.57
C HIS A 621 -32.28 -8.07 8.73
N PRO A 622 -33.61 -8.20 8.77
CA PRO A 622 -34.32 -8.85 9.88
C PRO A 622 -33.96 -10.34 10.04
N SER A 623 -33.50 -10.98 8.96
CA SER A 623 -33.01 -12.36 8.99
C SER A 623 -31.75 -12.53 9.84
N TRP A 624 -30.93 -11.48 10.01
CA TRP A 624 -29.69 -11.54 10.79
C TRP A 624 -29.95 -11.54 12.29
N GLY A 625 -31.02 -10.88 12.74
CA GLY A 625 -31.51 -11.03 14.11
C GLY A 625 -32.08 -12.43 14.37
N LYS A 626 -32.91 -12.95 13.44
CA LYS A 626 -33.51 -14.29 13.58
C LYS A 626 -32.48 -15.44 13.56
N SER A 627 -31.42 -15.30 12.78
CA SER A 627 -30.35 -16.32 12.65
C SER A 627 -29.24 -16.20 13.69
N GLY A 628 -29.33 -15.25 14.63
CA GLY A 628 -28.32 -15.05 15.68
C GLY A 628 -26.97 -14.50 15.18
N VAL A 629 -26.92 -13.94 13.96
CA VAL A 629 -25.74 -13.21 13.46
C VAL A 629 -25.52 -11.95 14.31
N LEU A 630 -26.61 -11.25 14.63
CA LEU A 630 -26.60 -10.14 15.57
C LEU A 630 -27.26 -10.57 16.89
N PRO A 631 -26.58 -10.43 18.04
CA PRO A 631 -27.19 -10.69 19.33
C PRO A 631 -28.36 -9.71 19.60
N PRO A 632 -29.36 -10.11 20.41
CA PRO A 632 -30.48 -9.25 20.77
C PRO A 632 -30.02 -7.99 21.52
N SER A 633 -30.75 -6.88 21.37
CA SER A 633 -30.41 -5.56 21.93
C SER A 633 -30.38 -5.51 23.46
N ASP A 634 -31.13 -6.41 24.12
CA ASP A 634 -31.52 -6.28 25.53
C ASP A 634 -30.55 -6.96 26.50
N SER A 635 -29.51 -7.62 26.01
CA SER A 635 -28.43 -8.15 26.85
C SER A 635 -27.51 -7.01 27.32
N GLN A 636 -27.99 -6.17 28.25
CA GLN A 636 -27.29 -4.98 28.75
C GLN A 636 -26.02 -5.26 29.58
N ALA A 637 -25.72 -6.52 29.92
CA ALA A 637 -24.67 -6.87 30.88
C ALA A 637 -23.22 -6.76 30.37
N SER A 638 -22.95 -6.49 29.07
CA SER A 638 -21.56 -6.43 28.57
C SER A 638 -21.35 -5.65 27.24
N LYS A 639 -21.85 -4.42 27.11
CA LYS A 639 -21.53 -3.56 25.94
C LYS A 639 -20.11 -2.98 26.05
N SER A 640 -19.09 -3.81 25.86
CA SER A 640 -17.68 -3.38 25.76
C SER A 640 -17.34 -2.97 24.31
N PRO A 641 -16.27 -2.19 24.06
CA PRO A 641 -15.79 -1.93 22.69
C PRO A 641 -15.54 -3.22 21.87
N LEU A 642 -15.17 -4.31 22.55
CA LEU A 642 -14.99 -5.64 21.95
C LEU A 642 -16.29 -6.25 21.44
N TRP A 643 -17.43 -5.98 22.10
CA TRP A 643 -18.73 -6.47 21.66
C TRP A 643 -19.13 -5.90 20.29
N TYR A 644 -18.84 -4.62 20.04
CA TYR A 644 -19.07 -4.01 18.72
C TYR A 644 -18.16 -4.62 17.64
N LEU A 645 -16.90 -4.90 17.98
CA LEU A 645 -15.97 -5.60 17.09
C LEU A 645 -16.44 -7.04 16.80
N GLU A 646 -16.95 -7.75 17.80
CA GLU A 646 -17.51 -9.10 17.65
C GLU A 646 -18.72 -9.09 16.71
N CYS A 647 -19.65 -8.13 16.87
CA CYS A 647 -20.79 -7.95 15.98
C CYS A 647 -20.34 -7.72 14.53
N MET A 648 -19.34 -6.86 14.31
CA MET A 648 -18.78 -6.63 12.98
C MET A 648 -18.09 -7.89 12.43
N THR A 649 -17.40 -8.66 13.26
CA THR A 649 -16.76 -9.93 12.87
C THR A 649 -17.79 -10.96 12.42
N ARG A 650 -18.92 -11.09 13.14
CA ARG A 650 -20.04 -11.96 12.75
C ARG A 650 -20.67 -11.52 11.43
N ILE A 651 -20.86 -10.21 11.21
CA ILE A 651 -21.34 -9.67 9.92
C ILE A 651 -20.35 -10.03 8.81
N TYR A 652 -19.04 -9.79 9.02
CA TYR A 652 -18.01 -10.08 8.03
C TYR A 652 -17.99 -11.55 7.63
N ILE A 653 -18.01 -12.47 8.60
CA ILE A 653 -18.07 -13.91 8.36
C ILE A 653 -19.33 -14.26 7.58
N ARG A 654 -20.51 -13.73 7.98
CA ARG A 654 -21.78 -14.03 7.30
C ARG A 654 -21.81 -13.61 5.83
N LEU A 655 -21.14 -12.51 5.48
CA LEU A 655 -21.07 -11.97 4.14
C LEU A 655 -20.01 -12.67 3.27
N SER A 656 -18.88 -13.04 3.86
CA SER A 656 -17.73 -13.59 3.14
C SER A 656 -17.77 -15.12 3.05
N TYR A 657 -18.27 -15.80 4.08
CA TYR A 657 -18.33 -17.25 4.15
C TYR A 657 -19.46 -17.81 3.29
N VAL A 658 -19.07 -18.53 2.23
CA VAL A 658 -20.02 -19.24 1.36
C VAL A 658 -20.15 -20.69 1.85
N PRO A 659 -21.35 -21.14 2.25
CA PRO A 659 -21.55 -22.52 2.66
C PRO A 659 -21.36 -23.47 1.48
N GLN A 660 -20.87 -24.68 1.75
CA GLN A 660 -20.41 -25.65 0.73
C GLN A 660 -21.42 -25.93 -0.39
N ALA A 661 -22.71 -26.08 -0.06
CA ALA A 661 -23.76 -26.34 -1.05
C ALA A 661 -24.02 -25.12 -1.96
N ALA A 662 -24.03 -23.92 -1.38
CA ALA A 662 -24.16 -22.69 -2.17
C ALA A 662 -22.92 -22.45 -3.04
N ALA A 663 -21.72 -22.75 -2.55
CA ALA A 663 -20.48 -22.65 -3.32
C ALA A 663 -20.51 -23.58 -4.55
N ALA A 664 -20.98 -24.81 -4.39
CA ALA A 664 -21.16 -25.76 -5.49
C ALA A 664 -22.20 -25.26 -6.51
N LEU A 665 -23.36 -24.78 -6.07
CA LEU A 665 -24.38 -24.19 -6.96
C LEU A 665 -23.88 -22.97 -7.73
N LEU A 666 -23.16 -22.07 -7.05
CA LEU A 666 -22.59 -20.87 -7.68
C LEU A 666 -21.56 -21.25 -8.73
N ALA A 667 -20.68 -22.20 -8.45
CA ALA A 667 -19.71 -22.71 -9.41
C ALA A 667 -20.38 -23.42 -10.60
N GLN A 668 -21.44 -24.18 -10.37
CA GLN A 668 -22.21 -24.84 -11.42
C GLN A 668 -22.89 -23.82 -12.35
N ARG A 669 -23.52 -22.77 -11.81
CA ARG A 669 -24.23 -21.76 -12.61
C ARG A 669 -23.29 -20.81 -13.36
N THR A 670 -22.23 -20.33 -12.70
CA THR A 670 -21.37 -19.28 -13.28
C THR A 670 -20.21 -19.81 -14.09
N ARG A 671 -19.68 -20.99 -13.73
CA ARG A 671 -18.49 -21.59 -14.35
C ARG A 671 -18.79 -22.91 -15.06
N ARG A 672 -20.05 -23.36 -15.06
CA ARG A 672 -20.47 -24.65 -15.64
C ARG A 672 -19.70 -25.84 -15.05
N ARG A 673 -19.33 -25.77 -13.76
CA ARG A 673 -18.70 -26.89 -13.05
C ARG A 673 -19.68 -28.07 -13.01
N LEU A 674 -19.25 -29.22 -13.52
CA LEU A 674 -20.05 -30.44 -13.58
C LEU A 674 -20.00 -31.22 -12.25
N GLY A 675 -21.05 -31.99 -11.98
CA GLY A 675 -21.19 -32.84 -10.79
C GLY A 675 -22.56 -32.68 -10.11
N PRO A 676 -23.02 -33.72 -9.38
CA PRO A 676 -24.21 -33.60 -8.56
C PRO A 676 -23.96 -32.63 -7.41
N VAL A 677 -24.96 -31.82 -7.07
CA VAL A 677 -24.92 -30.94 -5.90
C VAL A 677 -25.85 -31.49 -4.84
N GLY A 678 -25.26 -31.95 -3.74
CA GLY A 678 -25.98 -32.39 -2.57
C GLY A 678 -26.57 -31.23 -1.78
N MET A 679 -27.87 -31.31 -1.50
CA MET A 679 -28.63 -30.31 -0.74
C MET A 679 -29.09 -30.83 0.62
N GLU A 680 -28.92 -32.14 0.87
CA GLU A 680 -29.29 -32.77 2.13
C GLU A 680 -28.31 -32.45 3.25
N SER A 681 -28.75 -32.53 4.50
CA SER A 681 -27.91 -32.27 5.67
C SER A 681 -26.81 -33.32 5.88
N THR A 682 -27.01 -34.53 5.36
CA THR A 682 -26.06 -35.64 5.42
C THR A 682 -24.99 -35.57 4.33
N GLN A 683 -25.19 -34.74 3.31
CA GLN A 683 -24.32 -34.65 2.13
C GLN A 683 -23.34 -33.48 2.27
N PHE A 684 -22.14 -33.67 1.73
CA PHE A 684 -21.11 -32.64 1.68
C PHE A 684 -20.51 -32.58 0.27
N ASN A 685 -20.53 -31.40 -0.34
CA ASN A 685 -19.99 -31.18 -1.69
C ASN A 685 -18.49 -30.89 -1.59
N VAL A 686 -17.67 -31.82 -2.07
CA VAL A 686 -16.21 -31.67 -2.14
C VAL A 686 -15.84 -31.09 -3.50
N PRO A 687 -15.15 -29.94 -3.57
CA PRO A 687 -14.57 -29.47 -4.83
C PRO A 687 -13.36 -30.34 -5.20
N THR A 688 -13.47 -31.06 -6.30
CA THR A 688 -12.42 -31.97 -6.79
C THR A 688 -11.94 -31.59 -8.18
N GLU A 689 -10.68 -31.88 -8.48
CA GLU A 689 -10.15 -31.91 -9.84
C GLU A 689 -10.08 -33.35 -10.34
N MET A 690 -10.44 -33.58 -11.60
CA MET A 690 -10.31 -34.87 -12.26
C MET A 690 -9.38 -34.73 -13.46
N GLY A 691 -8.19 -35.34 -13.39
CA GLY A 691 -7.24 -35.38 -14.49
C GLY A 691 -7.38 -36.70 -15.25
N MET A 692 -7.74 -36.59 -16.54
CA MET A 692 -7.89 -37.70 -17.49
C MET A 692 -7.13 -37.37 -18.78
N VAL A 693 -6.82 -38.40 -19.57
CA VAL A 693 -6.07 -38.26 -20.83
C VAL A 693 -6.93 -38.76 -21.98
N GLU A 694 -7.09 -37.94 -23.01
CA GLU A 694 -7.73 -38.32 -24.26
C GLU A 694 -6.71 -38.29 -25.39
N GLN A 695 -6.63 -39.36 -26.16
CA GLN A 695 -5.77 -39.44 -27.33
C GLN A 695 -6.51 -40.14 -28.45
N TYR A 696 -6.75 -39.39 -29.53
CA TYR A 696 -7.28 -39.92 -30.79
C TYR A 696 -6.17 -39.86 -31.81
N ASP A 697 -5.77 -41.01 -32.35
CA ASP A 697 -4.77 -40.99 -33.41
C ASP A 697 -5.35 -40.37 -34.68
N ASN A 698 -4.73 -39.25 -35.09
CA ASN A 698 -5.10 -38.51 -36.28
C ASN A 698 -4.14 -38.74 -37.45
N LEU A 699 -3.11 -39.57 -37.28
CA LEU A 699 -2.05 -39.81 -38.25
C LEU A 699 -2.31 -41.07 -39.07
N GLN A 700 -1.84 -42.23 -38.59
CA GLN A 700 -1.74 -43.45 -39.38
C GLN A 700 -2.89 -44.42 -39.09
N TYR A 701 -3.26 -44.57 -37.83
CA TYR A 701 -4.23 -45.58 -37.42
C TYR A 701 -5.68 -45.15 -37.70
N LYS A 702 -5.94 -43.84 -37.92
CA LYS A 702 -7.26 -43.21 -38.04
C LYS A 702 -8.33 -43.93 -38.89
N ARG A 703 -7.98 -44.50 -40.05
CA ARG A 703 -8.95 -44.78 -41.13
C ARG A 703 -9.21 -46.25 -41.48
N TYR A 704 -8.34 -47.17 -41.07
CA TYR A 704 -8.47 -48.58 -41.43
C TYR A 704 -8.99 -49.42 -40.26
N ASP A 705 -9.24 -50.71 -40.49
CA ASP A 705 -9.81 -51.63 -39.49
C ASP A 705 -9.00 -51.69 -38.19
N TRP A 706 -7.68 -51.43 -38.26
CA TRP A 706 -6.83 -51.34 -37.09
C TRP A 706 -7.14 -50.17 -36.16
N GLN A 707 -7.92 -49.19 -36.62
CA GLN A 707 -8.33 -48.03 -35.83
C GLN A 707 -9.09 -48.47 -34.58
N GLY A 708 -9.98 -49.46 -34.70
CA GLY A 708 -10.84 -49.87 -33.60
C GLY A 708 -10.06 -50.41 -32.41
N TRP A 709 -9.17 -51.39 -32.65
CA TRP A 709 -8.38 -51.97 -31.57
C TRP A 709 -7.24 -51.05 -31.11
N TYR A 710 -6.65 -50.26 -32.01
CA TYR A 710 -5.63 -49.29 -31.64
C TYR A 710 -6.22 -48.19 -30.75
N GLN A 711 -7.40 -47.66 -31.11
CA GLN A 711 -8.11 -46.70 -30.27
C GLN A 711 -8.46 -47.31 -28.91
N ARG A 712 -8.97 -48.55 -28.88
CA ARG A 712 -9.25 -49.24 -27.61
C ARG A 712 -7.98 -49.44 -26.76
N MET A 713 -6.85 -49.80 -27.37
CA MET A 713 -5.57 -49.96 -26.68
C MET A 713 -5.11 -48.64 -26.05
N VAL A 714 -5.25 -47.52 -26.78
CA VAL A 714 -4.92 -46.17 -26.27
C VAL A 714 -5.84 -45.77 -25.13
N ASP A 715 -7.15 -46.03 -25.25
CA ASP A 715 -8.13 -45.72 -24.21
C ASP A 715 -7.83 -46.50 -22.91
N ILE A 716 -7.52 -47.80 -23.03
CA ILE A 716 -7.11 -48.64 -21.89
C ILE A 716 -5.78 -48.17 -21.30
N HIS A 717 -4.79 -47.83 -22.14
CA HIS A 717 -3.52 -47.30 -21.66
C HIS A 717 -3.71 -46.01 -20.85
N ASN A 718 -4.70 -45.20 -21.23
CA ASN A 718 -5.04 -43.93 -20.61
C ASN A 718 -6.21 -44.04 -19.61
N ARG A 719 -6.51 -45.24 -19.11
CA ARG A 719 -7.62 -45.49 -18.17
C ARG A 719 -7.50 -44.74 -16.85
N ASN A 720 -6.30 -44.30 -16.48
CA ASN A 720 -6.04 -43.61 -15.22
C ASN A 720 -6.88 -42.34 -15.10
N VAL A 721 -7.56 -42.22 -13.96
CA VAL A 721 -8.19 -40.98 -13.54
C VAL A 721 -7.59 -40.53 -12.22
N SER A 722 -6.94 -39.37 -12.25
CA SER A 722 -6.42 -38.74 -11.03
C SER A 722 -7.49 -37.85 -10.40
N VAL A 723 -7.99 -38.26 -9.22
CA VAL A 723 -8.96 -37.50 -8.43
C VAL A 723 -8.22 -36.74 -7.35
N LYS A 724 -8.32 -35.40 -7.34
CA LYS A 724 -7.60 -34.53 -6.41
C LYS A 724 -8.54 -33.63 -5.63
N CYS A 725 -8.22 -33.38 -4.37
CA CYS A 725 -8.80 -32.29 -3.58
C CYS A 725 -7.76 -31.69 -2.62
N ARG A 726 -7.84 -30.38 -2.42
CA ARG A 726 -7.01 -29.70 -1.41
C ARG A 726 -7.61 -29.95 -0.03
N LEU A 727 -6.76 -30.21 0.96
CA LEU A 727 -7.21 -30.41 2.34
C LEU A 727 -7.83 -29.13 2.92
N ASP A 728 -7.39 -27.96 2.47
CA ASP A 728 -7.94 -26.68 2.92
C ASP A 728 -9.38 -26.43 2.42
N ASP A 729 -9.73 -26.93 1.23
CA ASP A 729 -11.11 -26.85 0.72
C ASP A 729 -12.08 -27.74 1.53
N LEU A 730 -11.57 -28.74 2.27
CA LEU A 730 -12.35 -29.60 3.17
C LEU A 730 -12.62 -28.95 4.53
N LYS A 731 -11.89 -27.90 4.90
CA LYS A 731 -12.05 -27.16 6.17
C LYS A 731 -13.24 -26.19 6.08
N ARG A 732 -14.44 -26.76 5.91
CA ARG A 732 -15.71 -26.00 5.88
C ARG A 732 -16.68 -26.56 6.90
N LEU A 733 -17.69 -25.78 7.25
CA LEU A 733 -18.82 -26.24 8.02
C LEU A 733 -19.66 -27.22 7.19
N ASP A 734 -20.04 -28.32 7.82
CA ASP A 734 -21.09 -29.20 7.34
C ASP A 734 -22.48 -28.55 7.53
N ALA A 735 -23.52 -29.20 7.02
CA ALA A 735 -24.88 -28.67 7.12
C ALA A 735 -25.44 -28.67 8.55
N CYS A 736 -24.83 -29.42 9.47
CA CYS A 736 -25.16 -29.44 10.89
C CYS A 736 -24.43 -28.34 11.68
N GLY A 737 -23.52 -27.60 11.05
CA GLY A 737 -22.74 -26.53 11.67
C GLY A 737 -21.45 -27.01 12.33
N ASN A 738 -21.07 -28.27 12.17
CA ASN A 738 -19.80 -28.80 12.65
C ASN A 738 -18.71 -28.63 11.57
N PRO A 739 -17.44 -28.43 11.95
CA PRO A 739 -16.32 -28.58 11.02
C PRO A 739 -16.36 -29.93 10.30
N PHE A 740 -16.31 -29.93 8.97
CA PHE A 740 -16.29 -31.18 8.18
C PHE A 740 -14.95 -31.91 8.34
N VAL A 741 -13.84 -31.18 8.25
CA VAL A 741 -12.49 -31.65 8.56
C VAL A 741 -11.82 -30.61 9.48
N GLU A 742 -11.69 -30.97 10.76
CA GLU A 742 -10.88 -30.24 11.74
C GLU A 742 -9.42 -30.73 11.74
N LEU A 743 -8.54 -30.13 12.56
CA LEU A 743 -7.14 -30.51 12.69
C LEU A 743 -6.94 -32.02 12.96
N GLN A 744 -7.74 -32.61 13.86
CA GLN A 744 -7.58 -34.03 14.19
C GLN A 744 -8.07 -34.95 13.07
N ALA A 745 -9.15 -34.57 12.38
CA ALA A 745 -9.62 -35.28 11.19
C ALA A 745 -8.61 -35.18 10.05
N GLU A 746 -7.94 -34.03 9.88
CA GLU A 746 -6.86 -33.85 8.91
C GLU A 746 -5.64 -34.72 9.25
N ARG A 747 -5.20 -34.75 10.53
CA ARG A 747 -4.11 -35.63 10.97
C ARG A 747 -4.42 -37.09 10.68
N ARG A 748 -5.65 -37.53 11.00
CA ARG A 748 -6.11 -38.88 10.72
C ARG A 748 -6.13 -39.17 9.21
N LEU A 749 -6.66 -38.25 8.41
CA LEU A 749 -6.70 -38.35 6.95
C LEU A 749 -5.30 -38.50 6.35
N ARG A 750 -4.33 -37.69 6.79
CA ARG A 750 -2.94 -37.77 6.33
C ARG A 750 -2.30 -39.11 6.65
N ILE A 751 -2.58 -39.70 7.82
CA ILE A 751 -2.05 -41.02 8.21
C ILE A 751 -2.71 -42.14 7.41
N LEU A 752 -4.02 -42.06 7.17
CA LEU A 752 -4.76 -43.08 6.39
C LEU A 752 -4.35 -43.08 4.91
N ALA A 753 -4.05 -41.89 4.37
CA ALA A 753 -3.73 -41.71 2.96
C ALA A 753 -2.22 -41.83 2.66
N ASP A 754 -1.37 -41.70 3.69
CA ASP A 754 0.09 -41.81 3.63
C ASP A 754 0.72 -41.05 2.45
N ASP A 755 1.27 -41.76 1.47
CA ASP A 755 1.95 -41.24 0.28
C ASP A 755 1.03 -40.51 -0.71
N ARG A 756 -0.29 -40.70 -0.59
CA ARG A 756 -1.31 -40.09 -1.45
C ARG A 756 -1.58 -38.63 -1.11
N VAL A 757 -1.04 -38.12 -0.01
CA VAL A 757 -1.11 -36.70 0.36
C VAL A 757 0.24 -36.04 0.16
N GLY A 758 0.31 -35.11 -0.79
CA GLY A 758 1.50 -34.30 -1.06
C GLY A 758 1.15 -32.82 -1.13
N MET A 759 1.97 -31.95 -0.56
CA MET A 759 1.79 -30.48 -0.59
C MET A 759 0.40 -30.00 -0.11
N GLY A 760 -0.25 -30.74 0.80
CA GLY A 760 -1.61 -30.42 1.26
C GLY A 760 -2.73 -30.80 0.28
N VAL A 761 -2.43 -31.62 -0.73
CA VAL A 761 -3.38 -32.13 -1.72
C VAL A 761 -3.47 -33.64 -1.59
N LEU A 762 -4.69 -34.15 -1.43
CA LEU A 762 -4.99 -35.58 -1.53
C LEU A 762 -5.16 -35.92 -3.01
N LYS A 763 -4.38 -36.89 -3.52
CA LYS A 763 -4.46 -37.39 -4.89
C LYS A 763 -4.70 -38.89 -4.88
N LEU A 764 -5.81 -39.32 -5.48
CA LEU A 764 -6.14 -40.72 -5.70
C LEU A 764 -6.04 -41.01 -7.19
N ASP A 765 -5.06 -41.83 -7.59
CA ASP A 765 -4.96 -42.33 -8.95
C ASP A 765 -5.75 -43.65 -9.05
N SER A 766 -6.77 -43.66 -9.92
CA SER A 766 -7.70 -44.77 -10.08
C SER A 766 -7.47 -45.44 -11.43
N ASP A 767 -6.87 -46.64 -11.38
CA ASP A 767 -6.42 -47.41 -12.54
C ASP A 767 -7.07 -48.79 -12.64
N LYS A 768 -8.13 -49.03 -11.86
CA LYS A 768 -8.68 -50.37 -11.61
C LYS A 768 -9.44 -50.95 -12.80
N TYR A 769 -10.21 -50.11 -13.49
CA TYR A 769 -11.08 -50.49 -14.60
C TYR A 769 -10.51 -50.01 -15.93
N GLU A 770 -10.93 -50.62 -17.04
CA GLU A 770 -10.47 -50.24 -18.38
C GLU A 770 -10.99 -48.87 -18.83
N ASP A 771 -12.21 -48.51 -18.41
CA ASP A 771 -12.87 -47.28 -18.81
C ASP A 771 -12.71 -46.19 -17.75
N GLN A 772 -12.47 -44.97 -18.23
CA GLN A 772 -12.31 -43.80 -17.35
C GLN A 772 -13.57 -43.52 -16.52
N SER A 773 -14.77 -43.79 -17.04
CA SER A 773 -16.05 -43.62 -16.30
C SER A 773 -16.09 -44.46 -15.02
N ASP A 774 -15.60 -45.68 -15.10
CA ASP A 774 -15.61 -46.61 -13.98
C ASP A 774 -14.52 -46.23 -12.98
N ASN A 775 -13.38 -45.74 -13.46
CA ASN A 775 -12.32 -45.21 -12.61
C ASN A 775 -12.70 -43.91 -11.91
N ILE A 776 -13.51 -43.04 -12.51
CA ILE A 776 -14.13 -41.89 -11.84
C ILE A 776 -15.02 -42.37 -10.69
N THR A 777 -15.87 -43.36 -10.94
CA THR A 777 -16.79 -43.92 -9.93
C THR A 777 -16.01 -44.55 -8.78
N HIS A 778 -15.02 -45.38 -9.09
CA HIS A 778 -14.15 -46.02 -8.12
C HIS A 778 -13.36 -45.00 -7.29
N GLY A 779 -12.76 -43.99 -7.93
CA GLY A 779 -12.02 -42.93 -7.25
C GLY A 779 -12.90 -42.12 -6.31
N SER A 780 -14.13 -41.82 -6.74
CA SER A 780 -15.12 -41.09 -5.92
C SER A 780 -15.57 -41.89 -4.69
N ILE A 781 -15.78 -43.20 -4.85
CA ILE A 781 -16.09 -44.12 -3.73
C ILE A 781 -14.92 -44.18 -2.75
N LYS A 782 -13.68 -44.31 -3.24
CA LYS A 782 -12.50 -44.35 -2.36
C LYS A 782 -12.25 -43.02 -1.64
N LEU A 783 -12.53 -41.90 -2.29
CA LEU A 783 -12.47 -40.59 -1.64
C LEU A 783 -13.49 -40.49 -0.50
N SER A 784 -14.74 -40.87 -0.72
CA SER A 784 -15.78 -40.79 0.31
C SER A 784 -15.55 -41.77 1.45
N GLU A 785 -15.07 -43.00 1.16
CA GLU A 785 -14.67 -44.00 2.17
C GLU A 785 -13.55 -43.48 3.07
N LEU A 786 -12.52 -42.88 2.47
CA LEU A 786 -11.38 -42.32 3.19
C LEU A 786 -11.80 -41.13 4.08
N LEU A 787 -12.65 -40.23 3.57
CA LEU A 787 -13.18 -39.12 4.34
C LEU A 787 -14.09 -39.60 5.48
N ALA A 788 -14.90 -40.64 5.26
CA ALA A 788 -15.74 -41.22 6.31
C ALA A 788 -14.88 -41.79 7.45
N ASP A 789 -13.77 -42.48 7.14
CA ASP A 789 -12.88 -43.01 8.18
C ASP A 789 -12.08 -41.89 8.88
N ALA A 790 -11.64 -40.87 8.16
CA ALA A 790 -10.97 -39.70 8.74
C ALA A 790 -11.89 -38.92 9.70
N ARG A 791 -13.19 -38.81 9.40
CA ARG A 791 -14.17 -38.11 10.24
C ARG A 791 -14.44 -38.81 11.58
N LYS A 792 -14.00 -40.06 11.79
CA LYS A 792 -14.07 -40.72 13.12
C LYS A 792 -13.34 -39.94 14.20
N ALA A 793 -12.39 -39.08 13.85
CA ALA A 793 -11.72 -38.18 14.80
C ALA A 793 -12.69 -37.21 15.54
N HIS A 794 -13.87 -36.94 14.99
CA HIS A 794 -14.89 -36.12 15.66
C HIS A 794 -15.70 -36.88 16.71
N LEU A 795 -15.62 -38.21 16.75
CA LEU A 795 -16.40 -39.03 17.68
C LEU A 795 -15.85 -38.97 19.11
N GLY A 796 -14.54 -38.80 19.26
CA GLY A 796 -13.89 -38.82 20.57
C GLY A 796 -12.37 -38.81 20.48
N LYS A 797 -11.73 -38.58 21.64
CA LYS A 797 -10.26 -38.53 21.75
C LYS A 797 -9.61 -39.89 21.49
N GLU A 798 -10.32 -40.99 21.66
CA GLU A 798 -9.83 -42.33 21.37
C GLU A 798 -9.50 -42.54 19.88
N TYR A 799 -10.11 -41.77 18.98
CA TYR A 799 -9.82 -41.83 17.55
C TYR A 799 -8.73 -40.85 17.11
N TRP A 800 -8.22 -40.03 18.02
CA TRP A 800 -7.17 -39.07 17.71
C TRP A 800 -5.85 -39.83 17.54
N PRO A 801 -5.19 -39.69 16.38
CA PRO A 801 -3.94 -40.40 16.15
C PRO A 801 -2.87 -39.96 17.16
N SER A 802 -2.18 -40.93 17.75
CA SER A 802 -1.07 -40.68 18.68
C SER A 802 0.05 -39.89 17.99
N VAL A 803 0.75 -39.05 18.73
CA VAL A 803 1.96 -38.39 18.25
C VAL A 803 3.14 -39.33 18.47
N GLU A 804 3.86 -39.68 17.40
CA GLU A 804 5.05 -40.51 17.48
C GLU A 804 6.24 -39.71 18.02
N VAL A 805 6.36 -39.68 19.35
CA VAL A 805 7.47 -39.01 20.02
C VAL A 805 8.71 -39.91 19.98
N LYS A 806 9.82 -39.36 19.47
CA LYS A 806 11.13 -40.02 19.55
C LYS A 806 11.66 -39.93 20.99
N VAL A 807 11.21 -40.85 21.84
CA VAL A 807 11.68 -40.95 23.23
C VAL A 807 13.11 -41.48 23.25
N ARG A 808 14.03 -40.69 23.82
CA ARG A 808 15.43 -41.10 23.96
C ARG A 808 15.51 -42.37 24.82
N ARG A 809 16.38 -43.31 24.43
CA ARG A 809 16.77 -44.43 25.32
C ARG A 809 17.26 -43.87 26.67
N PRO A 810 17.19 -44.65 27.76
CA PRO A 810 17.69 -44.23 29.07
C PRO A 810 19.08 -43.60 28.93
N SER A 811 19.25 -42.45 29.58
CA SER A 811 20.46 -41.64 29.46
C SER A 811 21.68 -42.40 29.99
N GLY A 812 22.89 -41.90 29.72
CA GLY A 812 24.10 -42.46 30.33
C GLY A 812 23.99 -42.56 31.86
N GLN A 813 23.39 -41.55 32.51
CA GLN A 813 23.14 -41.53 33.95
C GLN A 813 22.11 -42.58 34.40
N SER A 814 21.08 -42.88 33.59
CA SER A 814 20.17 -43.99 33.93
C SER A 814 20.84 -45.35 33.73
N LYS A 815 21.74 -45.47 32.74
CA LYS A 815 22.46 -46.70 32.46
C LYS A 815 23.53 -47.03 33.50
N THR A 816 24.07 -46.07 34.25
CA THR A 816 25.01 -46.38 35.35
C THR A 816 24.36 -47.27 36.40
N TYR A 817 23.06 -47.06 36.68
CA TYR A 817 22.31 -47.91 37.61
C TYR A 817 22.16 -49.36 37.15
N TYR A 818 22.35 -49.66 35.86
CA TYR A 818 22.27 -51.05 35.37
C TYR A 818 23.37 -51.93 35.94
N SER A 819 24.52 -51.35 36.30
CA SER A 819 25.63 -52.08 36.94
C SER A 819 25.37 -52.42 38.41
N VAL A 820 24.40 -51.76 39.04
CA VAL A 820 24.06 -51.91 40.48
C VAL A 820 22.69 -52.59 40.65
N LEU A 821 22.09 -53.07 39.56
CA LEU A 821 20.85 -53.87 39.65
C LEU A 821 21.15 -55.18 40.37
N ASP A 822 20.40 -55.48 41.42
CA ASP A 822 20.54 -56.68 42.26
C ASP A 822 21.91 -56.83 42.96
N ASP A 823 22.63 -55.74 43.21
CA ASP A 823 23.99 -55.75 43.74
C ASP A 823 24.16 -56.66 44.97
N ALA A 824 23.36 -56.48 46.02
CA ALA A 824 23.44 -57.31 47.24
C ALA A 824 23.21 -58.82 46.98
N ARG A 825 22.31 -59.17 46.05
CA ARG A 825 22.03 -60.56 45.69
C ARG A 825 23.16 -61.13 44.84
N ILE A 826 23.64 -60.35 43.86
CA ILE A 826 24.76 -60.73 42.99
C ILE A 826 26.03 -60.93 43.82
N GLU A 827 26.32 -60.03 44.76
CA GLU A 827 27.45 -60.15 45.68
C GLU A 827 27.35 -61.44 46.51
N SER A 828 26.20 -61.71 47.14
CA SER A 828 26.00 -62.95 47.91
C SER A 828 26.16 -64.20 47.04
N LYS A 829 25.52 -64.21 45.86
CA LYS A 829 25.59 -65.34 44.94
C LYS A 829 26.99 -65.52 44.34
N SER A 830 27.72 -64.43 44.12
CA SER A 830 29.09 -64.47 43.61
C SER A 830 30.04 -65.15 44.60
N LYS A 831 29.81 -65.03 45.92
CA LYS A 831 30.57 -65.75 46.95
C LYS A 831 30.32 -67.25 46.86
N GLU A 832 29.05 -67.67 46.76
CA GLU A 832 28.68 -69.09 46.56
C GLU A 832 29.29 -69.66 45.27
N LEU A 833 29.22 -68.89 44.17
CA LEU A 833 29.79 -69.29 42.88
C LEU A 833 31.32 -69.34 42.91
N TYR A 834 31.96 -68.46 43.70
CA TYR A 834 33.40 -68.50 43.90
C TYR A 834 33.85 -69.72 44.70
N GLU A 835 33.07 -70.13 45.71
CA GLU A 835 33.31 -71.41 46.41
C GLU A 835 33.15 -72.60 45.46
N LYS A 836 32.09 -72.60 44.64
CA LYS A 836 31.87 -73.62 43.59
C LYS A 836 33.03 -73.65 42.58
N TYR A 837 33.54 -72.49 42.17
CA TYR A 837 34.73 -72.36 41.33
C TYR A 837 35.97 -72.96 41.99
N ARG A 838 36.20 -72.65 43.27
CA ARG A 838 37.36 -73.14 44.03
C ARG A 838 37.38 -74.67 44.08
N GLU A 839 36.23 -75.31 44.24
CA GLU A 839 36.13 -76.78 44.21
C GLU A 839 36.26 -77.35 42.79
N ALA A 840 35.66 -76.72 41.79
CA ALA A 840 35.78 -77.16 40.39
C ALA A 840 37.22 -77.05 39.86
N LYS A 841 37.95 -75.99 40.23
CA LYS A 841 39.33 -75.72 39.80
C LYS A 841 40.35 -76.72 40.34
N LYS A 842 40.04 -77.39 41.46
CA LYS A 842 40.85 -78.52 41.95
C LYS A 842 40.74 -79.74 41.04
N ARG A 843 39.59 -79.90 40.36
CA ARG A 843 39.28 -81.06 39.50
C ARG A 843 39.68 -80.82 38.04
N SER A 844 39.56 -79.59 37.55
CA SER A 844 39.91 -79.21 36.18
C SER A 844 40.82 -77.98 36.12
N LEU A 845 41.76 -77.97 35.18
CA LEU A 845 42.66 -76.82 34.95
C LEU A 845 41.91 -75.57 34.47
N PHE A 846 40.74 -75.72 33.84
CA PHE A 846 39.90 -74.62 33.39
C PHE A 846 38.46 -74.86 33.83
N VAL A 847 37.87 -73.86 34.48
CA VAL A 847 36.47 -73.87 34.94
C VAL A 847 35.74 -72.82 34.12
N THR A 848 34.72 -73.26 33.39
CA THR A 848 33.94 -72.38 32.52
C THR A 848 32.81 -71.72 33.30
N PRO A 849 32.25 -70.59 32.83
CA PRO A 849 31.01 -70.04 33.40
C PRO A 849 29.85 -71.05 33.39
N MET A 850 29.85 -72.01 32.45
CA MET A 850 28.87 -73.11 32.38
C MET A 850 28.92 -74.02 33.60
N ASP A 851 30.11 -74.20 34.18
CA ASP A 851 30.29 -74.99 35.39
C ASP A 851 29.85 -74.23 36.65
N LEU A 852 29.69 -72.91 36.55
CA LEU A 852 29.36 -72.03 37.67
C LEU A 852 27.89 -71.63 37.67
N TRP A 853 27.52 -70.71 36.79
CA TRP A 853 26.25 -69.96 36.82
C TRP A 853 25.56 -69.86 35.47
N LEU A 854 26.23 -70.23 34.37
CA LEU A 854 25.63 -70.25 33.05
C LEU A 854 24.99 -71.61 32.80
N ASP A 855 23.69 -71.71 33.04
CA ASP A 855 22.97 -72.95 32.80
C ASP A 855 22.78 -73.19 31.29
N VAL A 856 23.47 -74.20 30.76
CA VAL A 856 23.30 -74.67 29.39
C VAL A 856 22.53 -75.98 29.43
N LYS A 857 21.28 -75.96 28.92
CA LYS A 857 20.44 -77.16 28.83
C LYS A 857 21.00 -78.12 27.77
N GLY A 858 21.80 -79.09 28.20
CA GLY A 858 22.30 -80.16 27.34
C GLY A 858 21.29 -81.29 27.18
N MET A 859 20.72 -81.46 25.98
CA MET A 859 20.10 -82.73 25.54
C MET A 859 21.09 -83.59 24.73
N GLN A 860 22.28 -83.07 24.44
CA GLN A 860 23.45 -83.85 24.07
C GLN A 860 24.29 -84.04 25.33
N VAL A 861 24.03 -85.15 26.00
CA VAL A 861 24.94 -85.71 26.99
C VAL A 861 26.29 -85.89 26.27
N ARG A 862 27.30 -85.15 26.73
CA ARG A 862 28.67 -85.69 26.82
C ARG A 862 28.53 -86.99 27.61
N LYS A 863 28.26 -88.11 26.92
CA LYS A 863 28.13 -89.40 27.58
C LYS A 863 29.50 -89.73 28.16
N THR A 864 29.47 -89.96 29.46
CA THR A 864 30.55 -90.52 30.26
C THR A 864 31.15 -91.72 29.53
N ALA A 865 32.46 -91.88 29.67
CA ALA A 865 33.33 -92.78 28.91
C ALA A 865 33.10 -94.29 29.15
N GLU A 866 31.87 -94.73 29.43
CA GLU A 866 31.58 -96.11 29.84
C GLU A 866 30.99 -96.99 28.71
N THR A 867 30.65 -96.44 27.54
CA THR A 867 30.10 -97.21 26.41
C THR A 867 30.64 -96.76 25.05
N ALA A 868 31.96 -96.77 24.87
CA ALA A 868 32.60 -96.63 23.57
C ALA A 868 33.69 -97.71 23.44
N ASP A 869 33.60 -98.55 22.41
CA ASP A 869 34.73 -99.41 22.05
C ASP A 869 35.91 -98.54 21.58
N ALA A 870 37.13 -99.07 21.71
CA ALA A 870 38.41 -98.37 21.57
C ALA A 870 38.66 -97.65 20.22
N GLN A 871 37.72 -97.70 19.27
CA GLN A 871 37.77 -97.02 17.98
C GLN A 871 36.51 -96.19 17.63
N GLY A 872 35.53 -96.04 18.54
CA GLY A 872 34.56 -94.92 18.50
C GLY A 872 33.47 -94.88 17.41
N TYR A 873 32.85 -96.01 17.03
CA TYR A 873 31.68 -96.03 16.12
C TYR A 873 30.47 -96.74 16.74
N THR A 874 29.25 -96.20 16.52
CA THR A 874 27.96 -96.81 16.93
C THR A 874 27.10 -97.17 15.72
N VAL A 875 26.62 -98.42 15.69
CA VAL A 875 25.79 -99.02 14.64
C VAL A 875 24.32 -98.76 14.96
N ASP A 876 23.72 -97.69 14.40
CA ASP A 876 22.25 -97.51 14.42
C ASP A 876 21.72 -96.60 13.29
N THR A 877 22.57 -96.03 12.43
CA THR A 877 22.14 -95.15 11.34
C THR A 877 21.74 -95.88 10.04
N LEU A 878 21.59 -97.20 10.06
CA LEU A 878 21.30 -98.02 8.86
C LEU A 878 19.92 -98.69 8.85
N HIS A 879 19.13 -98.63 9.93
CA HIS A 879 17.81 -99.24 9.98
C HIS A 879 16.67 -98.31 9.52
N ASP A 880 16.77 -96.99 9.74
CA ASP A 880 15.69 -96.04 9.43
C ASP A 880 15.60 -95.64 7.94
N ALA A 881 16.54 -96.07 7.08
CA ALA A 881 16.57 -95.71 5.66
C ALA A 881 15.90 -96.74 4.73
N MET A 882 15.38 -97.87 5.25
CA MET A 882 14.86 -98.98 4.43
C MET A 882 13.34 -99.17 4.46
N ASP A 883 12.60 -98.48 5.34
CA ASP A 883 11.17 -98.72 5.54
C ASP A 883 10.23 -97.67 4.91
N SER A 884 10.74 -96.65 4.20
CA SER A 884 9.92 -95.53 3.70
C SER A 884 9.39 -95.65 2.26
N ASP A 885 9.47 -96.82 1.61
CA ASP A 885 9.12 -96.98 0.17
C ASP A 885 7.94 -97.94 -0.12
N ARG A 886 7.00 -98.13 0.81
CA ARG A 886 5.76 -98.90 0.55
C ARG A 886 4.48 -98.17 1.01
N GLU A 887 3.68 -97.80 0.00
CA GLU A 887 2.22 -97.49 0.02
C GLU A 887 1.82 -96.09 0.54
N GLY A 888 1.05 -95.22 -0.14
CA GLY A 888 0.26 -95.33 -1.36
C GLY A 888 -1.26 -95.28 -1.09
N LYS A 889 -1.90 -94.10 -1.32
CA LYS A 889 -3.35 -93.75 -1.22
C LYS A 889 -3.87 -93.59 0.22
N GLU A 890 -4.66 -92.58 0.60
CA GLU A 890 -5.52 -91.59 -0.09
C GLU A 890 -5.14 -90.12 0.20
#